data_AF-C1E1W5-F1
#
_entry.id   AF-C1E1W5-F1
#
_cell.length_a   1.000
_cell.length_b   1.000
_cell.length_c   1.000
_cell.angle_alpha   90.00
_cell.angle_beta   90.00
_cell.angle_gamma   90.00
#
_symmetry.space_group_name_H-M   'P 1'
#
loop_
_entity.id
_entity.type
_entity.pdbx_description
1 polymer ?
#
loop_
_entity_poly.entity_id
_entity_poly.type
_entity_poly.pdbx_seq_one_letter_code
_entity_poly.pdbx_strand_id
1 'polypeptide(L)'
;MSSRQVQLNQELARKTLAADVLAIVRDSVDEFNLVNCGTALQRLAKCPDTHRLLSPTSSALPGVPRVLQEQFARLLDAAARLVSKDPRHVESRQLASMLWACGKLELGHRAADLVEGIETAAIMHASKFNPQELANAIWGAAKLGLDPSRSELVRAVADAIAVSLPRASAAPGGPQRNPKGAGPGGWRANAPREWTPQGISNVAMSLAKLDADVTHGEGVSTTGGGFKYGRVFGEVCAAAKARAEDFNPQEIANILHALAKLTAGDGDGDGGGRTIVGPVERTARDATEALASRITRRWIEAQRLEPQHVANMSWACAKMGAAGGDDLAGALATAAATLAPRMNTQELSMCAWSAAAFGSGRWPADCAETVARAFGNRAGEATPRQLAKAAMAYAKLGTLHPRLMDAVANAVLALEQPFASALNPQDVANLAWSFSKLGFKKKRLFDAISAAFVAHLGEDEARFSSQQLTMIVCAFGLLDFKDESMLNAAMGAMSKERVAEFNPRDLTNTSWALAALGVNAEAKPDLVERIGRTARKRLDDFNSQELLKFLGAFERLGGKDSKLAKAVSKQRTLSYEFPALSTHAESSFVKLSSKTPTSYQGTDRVRVDDSCGGWGRGNTGVALWEGSFVLAEWLSRQSTPTGSDEMAEVMRGAWGPNESGGWRGMTGVELGAGLGLPSIVASKLGLEMVATDGDDDVLELLSQNIETNTSPEAKARVSRLVWGCDEPLEHLGLSEPPKLILASDVVYGNDPQKWKLLVKTMCDLSGPSTLVVIGNVQRYPVHHPMAETKFFSEATARDFERTEVPVTSLHPDFRRTGGGACVIHLFRRRPESLKRSRSDSDVSERKVKKSKKEKKGKKEKKSSKKERK
;
A
#
# COMPACT_ATOMS: atom_id res chain seq x y z
N MET A 1 12.10 -37.45 -42.51
CA MET A 1 11.95 -36.22 -43.31
C MET A 1 12.64 -36.43 -44.65
N SER A 2 12.04 -36.02 -45.76
CA SER A 2 12.68 -36.06 -47.08
C SER A 2 13.77 -34.97 -47.22
N SER A 3 14.71 -35.14 -48.15
CA SER A 3 15.75 -34.13 -48.43
C SER A 3 15.16 -32.75 -48.77
N ARG A 4 14.01 -32.75 -49.47
CA ARG A 4 13.23 -31.55 -49.80
C ARG A 4 12.71 -30.81 -48.55
N GLN A 5 12.16 -31.54 -47.58
CA GLN A 5 11.67 -30.94 -46.33
C GLN A 5 12.79 -30.34 -45.47
N VAL A 6 13.98 -30.95 -45.50
CA VAL A 6 15.16 -30.40 -44.81
C VAL A 6 15.61 -29.11 -45.47
N GLN A 7 15.66 -29.06 -46.80
CA GLN A 7 15.99 -27.85 -47.56
C GLN A 7 15.02 -26.70 -47.23
N LEU A 8 13.70 -26.95 -47.31
CA LEU A 8 12.67 -25.96 -46.98
C LEU A 8 12.84 -25.42 -45.55
N ASN A 9 13.20 -26.29 -44.60
CA ASN A 9 13.43 -25.86 -43.21
C ASN A 9 14.63 -24.91 -43.09
N GLN A 10 15.74 -25.24 -43.77
CA GLN A 10 16.94 -24.39 -43.78
C GLN A 10 16.66 -23.03 -44.45
N GLU A 11 15.88 -23.01 -45.52
CA GLU A 11 15.47 -21.79 -46.20
C GLU A 11 14.61 -20.90 -45.30
N LEU A 12 13.57 -21.46 -44.67
CA LEU A 12 12.72 -20.76 -43.71
C LEU A 12 13.53 -20.20 -42.52
N ALA A 13 14.43 -21.01 -41.96
CA ALA A 13 15.20 -20.64 -40.77
C ALA A 13 16.13 -19.42 -40.98
N ARG A 14 16.56 -19.18 -42.24
CA ARG A 14 17.44 -18.07 -42.62
C ARG A 14 16.70 -16.75 -42.88
N LYS A 15 15.37 -16.78 -43.04
CA LYS A 15 14.60 -15.56 -43.32
C LYS A 15 14.47 -14.68 -42.08
N THR A 16 14.57 -13.37 -42.31
CA THR A 16 14.48 -12.32 -41.29
C THR A 16 13.29 -11.38 -41.48
N LEU A 17 12.60 -11.48 -42.62
CA LEU A 17 11.40 -10.72 -42.94
C LEU A 17 10.22 -11.67 -43.13
N ALA A 18 9.04 -11.26 -42.67
CA ALA A 18 7.82 -12.03 -42.77
C ALA A 18 7.36 -12.20 -44.22
N ALA A 19 7.53 -11.17 -45.05
CA ALA A 19 7.22 -11.25 -46.48
C ALA A 19 7.97 -12.41 -47.18
N ASP A 20 9.26 -12.62 -46.85
CA ASP A 20 10.06 -13.70 -47.43
C ASP A 20 9.63 -15.08 -46.94
N VAL A 21 9.22 -15.18 -45.67
CA VAL A 21 8.68 -16.42 -45.11
C VAL A 21 7.37 -16.77 -45.82
N LEU A 22 6.49 -15.78 -46.01
CA LEU A 22 5.20 -15.96 -46.68
C LEU A 22 5.36 -16.30 -48.17
N ALA A 23 6.40 -15.79 -48.83
CA ALA A 23 6.73 -16.20 -50.20
C ALA A 23 7.06 -17.70 -50.29
N ILE A 24 7.83 -18.25 -49.35
CA ILE A 24 8.11 -19.70 -49.29
C ILE A 24 6.82 -20.48 -49.00
N VAL A 25 5.98 -19.98 -48.10
CA VAL A 25 4.67 -20.58 -47.79
C VAL A 25 3.80 -20.64 -49.06
N ARG A 26 3.72 -19.56 -49.83
CA ARG A 26 2.96 -19.53 -51.10
C ARG A 26 3.33 -20.67 -52.02
N ASP A 27 4.63 -20.90 -52.18
CA ASP A 27 5.18 -21.79 -53.21
C ASP A 27 5.25 -23.25 -52.77
N SER A 28 5.24 -23.54 -51.47
CA SER A 28 5.57 -24.88 -50.97
C SER A 28 4.77 -25.36 -49.75
N VAL A 29 3.74 -24.64 -49.29
CA VAL A 29 2.97 -25.04 -48.08
C VAL A 29 2.34 -26.44 -48.19
N ASP A 30 1.97 -26.87 -49.40
CA ASP A 30 1.38 -28.19 -49.62
C ASP A 30 2.42 -29.34 -49.48
N GLU A 31 3.72 -29.02 -49.56
CA GLU A 31 4.84 -29.95 -49.30
C GLU A 31 5.29 -29.94 -47.82
N PHE A 32 4.79 -29.00 -47.00
CA PHE A 32 5.26 -28.83 -45.63
C PHE A 32 4.92 -30.04 -44.77
N ASN A 33 5.89 -30.44 -43.94
CA ASN A 33 5.59 -31.22 -42.75
C ASN A 33 5.46 -30.31 -41.53
N LEU A 34 5.15 -30.92 -40.38
CA LEU A 34 4.91 -30.18 -39.16
C LEU A 34 6.12 -29.34 -38.69
N VAL A 35 7.34 -29.82 -38.93
CA VAL A 35 8.57 -29.10 -38.59
C VAL A 35 8.73 -27.86 -39.48
N ASN A 36 8.38 -27.94 -40.76
CA ASN A 36 8.34 -26.78 -41.66
C ASN A 36 7.29 -25.76 -41.19
N CYS A 37 6.08 -26.20 -40.89
CA CYS A 37 5.02 -25.33 -40.36
C CYS A 37 5.44 -24.61 -39.07
N GLY A 38 5.95 -25.36 -38.09
CA GLY A 38 6.43 -24.80 -36.82
C GLY A 38 7.56 -23.80 -37.01
N THR A 39 8.50 -24.08 -37.93
CA THR A 39 9.61 -23.16 -38.23
C THR A 39 9.11 -21.89 -38.90
N ALA A 40 8.20 -21.99 -39.87
CA ALA A 40 7.60 -20.83 -40.53
C ALA A 40 6.86 -19.93 -39.51
N LEU A 41 6.00 -20.51 -38.67
CA LEU A 41 5.28 -19.77 -37.63
C LEU A 41 6.21 -19.09 -36.63
N GLN A 42 7.25 -19.79 -36.15
CA GLN A 42 8.25 -19.18 -35.27
C GLN A 42 9.01 -18.03 -35.92
N ARG A 43 9.33 -18.13 -37.22
CA ARG A 43 10.01 -17.06 -37.94
C ARG A 43 9.10 -15.85 -38.06
N LEU A 44 7.85 -16.04 -38.47
CA LEU A 44 6.84 -14.98 -38.50
C LEU A 44 6.69 -14.30 -37.13
N ALA A 45 6.65 -15.06 -36.03
CA ALA A 45 6.57 -14.51 -34.67
C ALA A 45 7.79 -13.67 -34.25
N LYS A 46 8.91 -13.75 -34.97
CA LYS A 46 10.17 -13.04 -34.67
C LYS A 46 10.50 -11.94 -35.68
N CYS A 47 9.84 -11.89 -36.84
CA CYS A 47 10.13 -10.90 -37.86
C CYS A 47 9.54 -9.52 -37.49
N PRO A 48 10.27 -8.42 -37.72
CA PRO A 48 9.86 -7.08 -37.30
C PRO A 48 8.70 -6.50 -38.13
N ASP A 49 8.53 -6.95 -39.38
CA ASP A 49 7.50 -6.52 -40.32
C ASP A 49 6.16 -7.26 -40.15
N THR A 50 6.12 -8.32 -39.33
CA THR A 50 4.95 -9.17 -39.16
C THR A 50 3.69 -8.41 -38.73
N HIS A 51 3.78 -7.56 -37.70
CA HIS A 51 2.60 -6.83 -37.21
C HIS A 51 2.01 -5.91 -38.28
N ARG A 52 2.85 -5.33 -39.15
CA ARG A 52 2.40 -4.49 -40.27
C ARG A 52 1.68 -5.29 -41.35
N LEU A 53 2.11 -6.53 -41.60
CA LEU A 53 1.56 -7.36 -42.68
C LEU A 53 0.32 -8.17 -42.25
N LEU A 54 0.28 -8.59 -40.98
CA LEU A 54 -0.69 -9.55 -40.46
C LEU A 54 -1.68 -8.96 -39.44
N SER A 55 -1.61 -7.65 -39.15
CA SER A 55 -2.57 -6.98 -38.24
C SER A 55 -4.01 -7.07 -38.78
N PRO A 56 -5.01 -7.33 -37.91
CA PRO A 56 -6.43 -7.37 -38.30
C PRO A 56 -6.94 -6.10 -39.00
N THR A 57 -6.34 -4.94 -38.70
CA THR A 57 -6.69 -3.64 -39.32
C THR A 57 -5.97 -3.38 -40.64
N SER A 58 -5.06 -4.26 -41.05
CA SER A 58 -4.25 -4.07 -42.28
C SER A 58 -5.06 -4.18 -43.56
N SER A 59 -6.27 -4.75 -43.52
CA SER A 59 -7.19 -4.78 -44.66
C SER A 59 -7.70 -3.39 -45.06
N ALA A 60 -7.58 -2.39 -44.18
CA ALA A 60 -7.99 -1.00 -44.42
C ALA A 60 -6.81 -0.06 -44.76
N LEU A 61 -5.56 -0.53 -44.69
CA LEU A 61 -4.37 0.28 -44.99
C LEU A 61 -4.00 0.19 -46.48
N PRO A 62 -3.82 1.32 -47.19
CA PRO A 62 -3.34 1.31 -48.57
C PRO A 62 -1.97 0.63 -48.70
N GLY A 63 -1.86 -0.41 -49.53
CA GLY A 63 -0.59 -1.05 -49.89
C GLY A 63 -0.23 -2.35 -49.15
N VAL A 64 -1.11 -2.94 -48.34
CA VAL A 64 -0.90 -4.30 -47.79
C VAL A 64 -1.57 -5.35 -48.70
N PRO A 65 -0.84 -6.28 -49.33
CA PRO A 65 -1.43 -7.25 -50.25
C PRO A 65 -2.27 -8.30 -49.51
N ARG A 66 -3.57 -8.38 -49.83
CA ARG A 66 -4.52 -9.41 -49.35
C ARG A 66 -3.98 -10.85 -49.50
N VAL A 67 -3.20 -11.07 -50.56
CA VAL A 67 -2.53 -12.34 -50.88
C VAL A 67 -1.60 -12.82 -49.74
N LEU A 68 -0.94 -11.92 -49.00
CA LEU A 68 -0.05 -12.32 -47.89
C LEU A 68 -0.85 -12.84 -46.68
N GLN A 69 -2.05 -12.31 -46.45
CA GLN A 69 -2.94 -12.81 -45.38
C GLN A 69 -3.52 -14.18 -45.73
N GLU A 70 -3.86 -14.41 -47.00
CA GLU A 70 -4.31 -15.71 -47.50
C GLU A 70 -3.21 -16.77 -47.39
N GLN A 71 -1.96 -16.42 -47.71
CA GLN A 71 -0.80 -17.31 -47.51
C GLN A 71 -0.63 -17.70 -46.04
N PHE A 72 -0.79 -16.72 -45.13
CA PHE A 72 -0.71 -16.98 -43.71
C PHE A 72 -1.85 -17.89 -43.21
N ALA A 73 -3.08 -17.70 -43.69
CA ALA A 73 -4.20 -18.58 -43.39
C ALA A 73 -3.92 -20.02 -43.87
N ARG A 74 -3.43 -20.19 -45.11
CA ARG A 74 -3.04 -21.51 -45.64
C ARG A 74 -2.00 -22.23 -44.78
N LEU A 75 -1.04 -21.48 -44.20
CA LEU A 75 -0.06 -22.03 -43.26
C LEU A 75 -0.71 -22.53 -41.97
N LEU A 76 -1.65 -21.76 -41.40
CA LEU A 76 -2.38 -22.17 -40.20
C LEU A 76 -3.22 -23.42 -40.46
N ASP A 77 -3.93 -23.48 -41.59
CA ASP A 77 -4.74 -24.65 -41.96
C ASP A 77 -3.86 -25.89 -42.19
N ALA A 78 -2.71 -25.72 -42.85
CA ALA A 78 -1.76 -26.81 -43.06
C ALA A 78 -1.20 -27.33 -41.73
N ALA A 79 -0.84 -26.43 -40.81
CA ALA A 79 -0.41 -26.80 -39.47
C ALA A 79 -1.51 -27.54 -38.70
N ALA A 80 -2.75 -27.03 -38.69
CA ALA A 80 -3.88 -27.65 -38.01
C ALA A 80 -4.16 -29.06 -38.53
N ARG A 81 -4.25 -29.22 -39.86
CA ARG A 81 -4.43 -30.54 -40.50
C ARG A 81 -3.32 -31.53 -40.13
N LEU A 82 -2.06 -31.09 -40.11
CA LEU A 82 -0.93 -31.96 -39.83
C LEU A 82 -0.86 -32.39 -38.35
N VAL A 83 -1.23 -31.50 -37.41
CA VAL A 83 -1.33 -31.86 -35.99
C VAL A 83 -2.46 -32.86 -35.76
N SER A 84 -3.64 -32.60 -36.34
CA SER A 84 -4.83 -33.44 -36.14
C SER A 84 -4.76 -34.80 -36.85
N LYS A 85 -3.93 -34.94 -37.91
CA LYS A 85 -3.79 -36.19 -38.67
C LYS A 85 -3.17 -37.33 -37.86
N ASP A 86 -2.17 -37.05 -37.03
CA ASP A 86 -1.50 -38.07 -36.21
C ASP A 86 -1.02 -37.49 -34.87
N PRO A 87 -1.95 -37.15 -33.96
CA PRO A 87 -1.61 -36.48 -32.71
C PRO A 87 -0.73 -37.33 -31.77
N ARG A 88 -0.65 -38.66 -31.98
CA ARG A 88 0.15 -39.58 -31.16
C ARG A 88 1.65 -39.56 -31.50
N HIS A 89 2.03 -39.09 -32.68
CA HIS A 89 3.43 -39.09 -33.12
C HIS A 89 4.00 -37.67 -33.31
N VAL A 90 3.31 -36.66 -32.78
CA VAL A 90 3.80 -35.28 -32.79
C VAL A 90 4.86 -35.05 -31.71
N GLU A 91 6.00 -34.46 -32.09
CA GLU A 91 7.02 -34.02 -31.14
C GLU A 91 6.53 -32.86 -30.26
N SER A 92 6.70 -32.98 -28.93
CA SER A 92 6.37 -31.93 -27.93
C SER A 92 6.95 -30.56 -28.27
N ARG A 93 8.19 -30.55 -28.79
CA ARG A 93 8.87 -29.34 -29.27
C ARG A 93 8.05 -28.57 -30.31
N GLN A 94 7.43 -29.26 -31.27
CA GLN A 94 6.66 -28.60 -32.31
C GLN A 94 5.38 -28.01 -31.73
N LEU A 95 4.68 -28.74 -30.87
CA LEU A 95 3.48 -28.27 -30.17
C LEU A 95 3.76 -26.99 -29.38
N ALA A 96 4.78 -27.00 -28.52
CA ALA A 96 5.18 -25.86 -27.72
C ALA A 96 5.59 -24.66 -28.59
N SER A 97 6.31 -24.92 -29.69
CA SER A 97 6.79 -23.90 -30.62
C SER A 97 5.67 -23.20 -31.39
N MET A 98 4.70 -23.98 -31.88
CA MET A 98 3.55 -23.45 -32.61
C MET A 98 2.63 -22.69 -31.65
N LEU A 99 2.36 -23.23 -30.46
CA LEU A 99 1.54 -22.55 -29.45
C LEU A 99 2.15 -21.22 -29.00
N TRP A 100 3.47 -21.20 -28.75
CA TRP A 100 4.21 -19.98 -28.46
C TRP A 100 4.11 -18.97 -29.60
N ALA A 101 4.25 -19.41 -30.86
CA ALA A 101 4.15 -18.52 -32.02
C ALA A 101 2.73 -17.95 -32.17
N CYS A 102 1.69 -18.77 -31.98
CA CYS A 102 0.29 -18.33 -31.99
C CYS A 102 0.03 -17.25 -30.94
N GLY A 103 0.51 -17.44 -29.71
CA GLY A 103 0.38 -16.43 -28.66
C GLY A 103 1.19 -15.17 -28.93
N LYS A 104 2.43 -15.31 -29.43
CA LYS A 104 3.30 -14.15 -29.75
C LYS A 104 2.75 -13.30 -30.89
N LEU A 105 2.05 -13.92 -31.84
CA LEU A 105 1.38 -13.27 -32.97
C LEU A 105 -0.03 -12.77 -32.63
N GLU A 106 -0.52 -12.99 -31.40
CA GLU A 106 -1.84 -12.55 -30.93
C GLU A 106 -2.98 -13.02 -31.84
N LEU A 107 -2.93 -14.29 -32.28
CA LEU A 107 -3.83 -14.80 -33.31
C LEU A 107 -5.28 -14.95 -32.84
N GLY A 108 -5.53 -15.11 -31.54
CA GLY A 108 -6.87 -15.32 -30.99
C GLY A 108 -7.63 -16.42 -31.72
N HIS A 109 -8.87 -16.13 -32.13
CA HIS A 109 -9.74 -17.07 -32.84
C HIS A 109 -9.19 -17.53 -34.21
N ARG A 110 -8.27 -16.77 -34.84
CA ARG A 110 -7.70 -17.12 -36.16
C ARG A 110 -6.89 -18.41 -36.15
N ALA A 111 -6.45 -18.86 -34.97
CA ALA A 111 -5.71 -20.10 -34.79
C ALA A 111 -6.51 -21.16 -34.03
N ALA A 112 -7.84 -21.03 -33.90
CA ALA A 112 -8.68 -21.91 -33.10
C ALA A 112 -8.46 -23.41 -33.44
N ASP A 113 -8.57 -23.79 -34.71
CA ASP A 113 -8.40 -25.17 -35.18
C ASP A 113 -6.99 -25.73 -34.88
N LEU A 114 -5.96 -24.88 -35.03
CA LEU A 114 -4.59 -25.26 -34.71
C LEU A 114 -4.40 -25.42 -33.20
N VAL A 115 -4.98 -24.53 -32.39
CA VAL A 115 -4.90 -24.58 -30.92
C VAL A 115 -5.63 -25.81 -30.39
N GLU A 116 -6.81 -26.15 -30.92
CA GLU A 116 -7.57 -27.36 -30.58
C GLU A 116 -6.78 -28.65 -30.93
N GLY A 117 -6.18 -28.68 -32.11
CA GLY A 117 -5.29 -29.78 -32.51
C GLY A 117 -4.08 -29.91 -31.58
N ILE A 118 -3.45 -28.76 -31.23
CA ILE A 118 -2.32 -28.73 -30.28
C ILE A 118 -2.75 -29.21 -28.90
N GLU A 119 -3.90 -28.77 -28.39
CA GLU A 119 -4.45 -29.18 -27.09
C GLU A 119 -4.62 -30.70 -27.04
N THR A 120 -5.29 -31.27 -28.04
CA THR A 120 -5.48 -32.72 -28.17
C THR A 120 -4.15 -33.49 -28.14
N ALA A 121 -3.16 -33.06 -28.94
CA ALA A 121 -1.86 -33.71 -29.01
C ALA A 121 -1.01 -33.49 -27.73
N ALA A 122 -1.01 -32.29 -27.16
CA ALA A 122 -0.19 -31.93 -26.01
C ALA A 122 -0.64 -32.66 -24.74
N ILE A 123 -1.95 -32.87 -24.56
CA ILE A 123 -2.48 -33.67 -23.43
C ILE A 123 -1.93 -35.10 -23.47
N MET A 124 -1.83 -35.72 -24.66
CA MET A 124 -1.27 -37.07 -24.81
C MET A 124 0.24 -37.16 -24.50
N HIS A 125 0.97 -36.06 -24.67
CA HIS A 125 2.44 -36.03 -24.54
C HIS A 125 2.96 -35.16 -23.40
N ALA A 126 2.11 -34.63 -22.52
CA ALA A 126 2.51 -33.64 -21.50
C ALA A 126 3.71 -34.09 -20.65
N SER A 127 3.80 -35.37 -20.32
CA SER A 127 4.93 -35.96 -19.56
C SER A 127 6.26 -36.03 -20.33
N LYS A 128 6.24 -35.87 -21.66
CA LYS A 128 7.42 -35.87 -22.53
C LYS A 128 8.00 -34.48 -22.76
N PHE A 129 7.28 -33.41 -22.39
CA PHE A 129 7.76 -32.05 -22.56
C PHE A 129 8.96 -31.83 -21.64
N ASN A 130 10.03 -31.26 -22.21
CA ASN A 130 11.14 -30.78 -21.39
C ASN A 130 10.80 -29.40 -20.77
N PRO A 131 11.60 -28.91 -19.80
CA PRO A 131 11.36 -27.62 -19.14
C PRO A 131 11.14 -26.43 -20.08
N GLN A 132 11.94 -26.31 -21.13
CA GLN A 132 11.82 -25.20 -22.09
C GLN A 132 10.52 -25.28 -22.90
N GLU A 133 10.11 -26.49 -23.27
CA GLU A 133 8.86 -26.75 -23.98
C GLU A 133 7.65 -26.45 -23.09
N LEU A 134 7.67 -26.85 -21.83
CA LEU A 134 6.64 -26.53 -20.85
C LEU A 134 6.50 -25.01 -20.67
N ALA A 135 7.62 -24.29 -20.47
CA ALA A 135 7.62 -22.84 -20.32
C ALA A 135 7.07 -22.12 -21.55
N ASN A 136 7.45 -22.56 -22.76
CA ASN A 136 6.95 -21.99 -24.01
C ASN A 136 5.46 -22.27 -24.21
N ALA A 137 5.00 -23.49 -23.89
CA ALA A 137 3.61 -23.88 -24.04
C ALA A 137 2.69 -23.06 -23.13
N ILE A 138 3.02 -22.95 -21.83
CA ILE A 138 2.20 -22.19 -20.89
C ILE A 138 2.20 -20.68 -21.21
N TRP A 139 3.34 -20.14 -21.69
CA TRP A 139 3.40 -18.74 -22.13
C TRP A 139 2.56 -18.48 -23.39
N GLY A 140 2.61 -19.39 -24.36
CA GLY A 140 1.77 -19.34 -25.55
C GLY A 140 0.28 -19.36 -25.20
N ALA A 141 -0.13 -20.29 -24.34
CA ALA A 141 -1.50 -20.38 -23.84
C ALA A 141 -1.94 -19.10 -23.09
N ALA A 142 -1.09 -18.58 -22.20
CA ALA A 142 -1.34 -17.33 -21.48
C ALA A 142 -1.51 -16.14 -22.43
N LYS A 143 -0.69 -16.05 -23.48
CA LYS A 143 -0.78 -14.99 -24.49
C LYS A 143 -2.02 -15.08 -25.37
N LEU A 144 -2.54 -16.28 -25.60
CA LEU A 144 -3.81 -16.51 -26.31
C LEU A 144 -5.05 -16.24 -25.43
N GLY A 145 -4.88 -16.01 -24.12
CA GLY A 145 -6.00 -15.78 -23.20
C GLY A 145 -6.83 -17.03 -22.96
N LEU A 146 -6.22 -18.23 -22.99
CA LEU A 146 -6.93 -19.47 -22.70
C LEU A 146 -7.39 -19.49 -21.25
N ASP A 147 -8.67 -19.78 -21.01
CA ASP A 147 -9.25 -19.84 -19.67
C ASP A 147 -8.69 -21.05 -18.90
N PRO A 148 -7.94 -20.84 -17.81
CA PRO A 148 -7.47 -21.85 -16.88
C PRO A 148 -8.51 -22.88 -16.43
N SER A 149 -9.74 -22.43 -16.24
CA SER A 149 -10.84 -23.26 -15.70
C SER A 149 -11.47 -24.17 -16.75
N ARG A 150 -11.24 -23.87 -18.03
CA ARG A 150 -11.83 -24.59 -19.17
C ARG A 150 -10.80 -25.33 -20.03
N SER A 151 -9.55 -24.89 -20.06
CA SER A 151 -8.52 -25.48 -20.90
C SER A 151 -7.80 -26.64 -20.20
N GLU A 152 -7.99 -27.85 -20.72
CA GLU A 152 -7.30 -29.04 -20.26
C GLU A 152 -5.80 -28.99 -20.58
N LEU A 153 -5.42 -28.37 -21.70
CA LEU A 153 -4.03 -28.08 -22.06
C LEU A 153 -3.32 -27.31 -20.96
N VAL A 154 -3.91 -26.20 -20.52
CA VAL A 154 -3.31 -25.33 -19.50
C VAL A 154 -3.14 -26.08 -18.18
N ARG A 155 -4.12 -26.89 -17.78
CA ARG A 155 -4.05 -27.73 -16.59
C ARG A 155 -2.96 -28.80 -16.70
N ALA A 156 -2.91 -29.53 -17.82
CA ALA A 156 -1.93 -30.59 -18.03
C ALA A 156 -0.48 -30.07 -18.05
N VAL A 157 -0.25 -28.93 -18.71
CA VAL A 157 1.07 -28.27 -18.74
C VAL A 157 1.44 -27.76 -17.34
N ALA A 158 0.50 -27.13 -16.62
CA ALA A 158 0.70 -26.69 -15.24
C ALA A 158 1.10 -27.86 -14.33
N ASP A 159 0.38 -28.98 -14.37
CA ASP A 159 0.70 -30.18 -13.57
C ASP A 159 2.09 -30.73 -13.88
N ALA A 160 2.47 -30.79 -15.16
CA ALA A 160 3.80 -31.22 -15.60
C ALA A 160 4.92 -30.27 -15.10
N ILE A 161 4.66 -28.96 -15.04
CA ILE A 161 5.58 -27.98 -14.45
C ILE A 161 5.74 -28.23 -12.95
N ALA A 162 4.63 -28.36 -12.21
CA ALA A 162 4.68 -28.63 -10.76
C ALA A 162 5.44 -29.92 -10.40
N VAL A 163 5.42 -30.93 -11.26
CA VAL A 163 6.16 -32.19 -11.03
C VAL A 163 7.65 -32.05 -11.38
N SER A 164 7.99 -31.30 -12.42
CA SER A 164 9.36 -31.23 -12.95
C SER A 164 10.23 -30.16 -12.27
N LEU A 165 9.64 -29.04 -11.85
CA LEU A 165 10.35 -27.90 -11.27
C LEU A 165 11.11 -28.20 -9.96
N PRO A 166 10.56 -28.99 -8.99
CA PRO A 166 11.27 -29.32 -7.76
C PRO A 166 12.50 -30.21 -7.99
N ARG A 167 12.38 -31.18 -8.91
CA ARG A 167 13.43 -32.17 -9.21
C ARG A 167 14.69 -31.53 -9.80
N ALA A 168 14.56 -30.41 -10.49
CA ALA A 168 15.68 -29.66 -11.06
C ALA A 168 16.34 -28.70 -10.05
N SER A 169 15.63 -28.32 -8.99
CA SER A 169 16.12 -27.37 -7.98
C SER A 169 16.99 -28.02 -6.89
N ALA A 170 17.10 -29.36 -6.87
CA ALA A 170 17.86 -30.13 -5.89
C ALA A 170 19.28 -30.54 -6.34
N ALA A 171 19.70 -30.19 -7.55
CA ALA A 171 21.05 -30.49 -8.04
C ALA A 171 22.06 -29.40 -7.60
N PRO A 172 23.19 -29.74 -6.95
CA PRO A 172 24.14 -28.74 -6.45
C PRO A 172 24.86 -28.02 -7.60
N GLY A 173 24.83 -26.68 -7.55
CA GLY A 173 25.43 -25.80 -8.55
C GLY A 173 26.95 -25.93 -8.62
N GLY A 174 27.45 -26.27 -9.80
CA GLY A 174 28.84 -26.07 -10.21
C GLY A 174 28.93 -24.97 -11.28
N PRO A 175 30.03 -24.19 -11.35
CA PRO A 175 30.15 -23.13 -12.33
C PRO A 175 30.24 -23.69 -13.76
N GLN A 176 29.37 -23.19 -14.64
CA GLN A 176 29.38 -23.51 -16.07
C GLN A 176 30.71 -23.09 -16.73
N ARG A 177 31.60 -24.05 -17.00
CA ARG A 177 32.64 -23.90 -18.02
C ARG A 177 32.03 -24.21 -19.39
N ASN A 178 32.00 -23.22 -20.27
CA ASN A 178 31.81 -23.44 -21.71
C ASN A 178 32.94 -24.35 -22.23
N PRO A 179 32.66 -25.52 -22.84
CA PRO A 179 33.68 -26.23 -23.58
C PRO A 179 33.91 -25.47 -24.89
N LYS A 180 34.98 -24.65 -24.92
CA LYS A 180 35.60 -24.24 -26.19
C LYS A 180 36.16 -25.49 -26.84
N GLY A 181 35.51 -25.96 -27.90
CA GLY A 181 36.03 -27.03 -28.75
C GLY A 181 35.00 -28.10 -29.11
N ALA A 182 34.08 -27.79 -30.02
CA ALA A 182 33.39 -28.80 -30.79
C ALA A 182 33.15 -28.24 -32.20
N GLY A 183 33.67 -28.94 -33.21
CA GLY A 183 33.62 -28.55 -34.62
C GLY A 183 32.20 -28.53 -35.20
N PRO A 184 32.06 -28.08 -36.46
CA PRO A 184 30.77 -27.85 -37.09
C PRO A 184 30.14 -29.18 -37.55
N GLY A 185 29.42 -29.86 -36.66
CA GLY A 185 28.70 -31.07 -37.03
C GLY A 185 28.14 -31.84 -35.82
N GLY A 186 26.98 -31.43 -35.31
CA GLY A 186 26.31 -32.16 -34.22
C GLY A 186 25.16 -31.41 -33.55
N TRP A 187 24.14 -31.01 -34.30
CA TRP A 187 22.97 -30.25 -33.77
C TRP A 187 21.94 -31.10 -32.98
N ARG A 188 22.36 -32.18 -32.32
CA ARG A 188 21.48 -33.06 -31.53
C ARG A 188 22.23 -33.67 -30.32
N ALA A 189 22.52 -32.87 -29.29
CA ALA A 189 22.96 -33.42 -27.99
C ALA A 189 22.84 -32.47 -26.77
N ASN A 190 22.63 -31.15 -26.92
CA ASN A 190 22.84 -30.19 -25.81
C ASN A 190 21.62 -29.32 -25.44
N ALA A 191 20.40 -29.85 -25.41
CA ALA A 191 19.31 -29.14 -24.74
C ALA A 191 19.34 -29.48 -23.24
N PRO A 192 19.49 -28.51 -22.32
CA PRO A 192 19.55 -28.82 -20.90
C PRO A 192 18.23 -29.47 -20.46
N ARG A 193 18.32 -30.61 -19.77
CA ARG A 193 17.17 -31.27 -19.12
C ARG A 193 16.69 -30.52 -17.87
N GLU A 194 17.31 -29.39 -17.55
CA GLU A 194 17.10 -28.58 -16.36
C GLU A 194 16.34 -27.29 -16.68
N TRP A 195 15.65 -26.76 -15.67
CA TRP A 195 14.97 -25.47 -15.75
C TRP A 195 15.97 -24.33 -15.83
N THR A 196 15.86 -23.47 -16.84
CA THR A 196 16.67 -22.25 -16.93
C THR A 196 16.05 -21.12 -16.09
N PRO A 197 16.84 -20.12 -15.65
CA PRO A 197 16.30 -18.91 -15.00
C PRO A 197 15.18 -18.25 -15.81
N GLN A 198 15.39 -18.11 -17.12
CA GLN A 198 14.39 -17.61 -18.06
C GLN A 198 13.12 -18.48 -18.12
N GLY A 199 13.26 -19.81 -18.09
CA GLY A 199 12.12 -20.73 -18.06
C GLY A 199 11.25 -20.51 -16.83
N ILE A 200 11.85 -20.39 -15.65
CA ILE A 200 11.14 -20.12 -14.38
C ILE A 200 10.42 -18.76 -14.46
N SER A 201 11.13 -17.73 -14.93
CA SER A 201 10.57 -16.39 -15.11
C SER A 201 9.36 -16.36 -16.06
N ASN A 202 9.43 -17.09 -17.18
CA ASN A 202 8.35 -17.20 -18.13
C ASN A 202 7.12 -17.91 -17.53
N VAL A 203 7.32 -18.98 -16.75
CA VAL A 203 6.21 -19.65 -16.04
C VAL A 203 5.55 -18.68 -15.07
N ALA A 204 6.32 -17.95 -14.25
CA ALA A 204 5.79 -16.97 -13.31
C ALA A 204 4.90 -15.94 -14.03
N MET A 205 5.41 -15.34 -15.11
CA MET A 205 4.66 -14.37 -15.91
C MET A 205 3.44 -14.96 -16.62
N SER A 206 3.50 -16.23 -17.02
CA SER A 206 2.35 -16.92 -17.62
C SER A 206 1.20 -17.04 -16.63
N LEU A 207 1.50 -17.47 -15.39
CA LEU A 207 0.50 -17.56 -14.32
C LEU A 207 -0.14 -16.20 -14.03
N ALA A 208 0.67 -15.14 -13.91
CA ALA A 208 0.19 -13.78 -13.65
C ALA A 208 -0.64 -13.17 -14.79
N LYS A 209 -0.48 -13.67 -16.03
CA LYS A 209 -1.32 -13.28 -17.16
C LYS A 209 -2.63 -14.07 -17.21
N LEU A 210 -2.57 -15.38 -17.02
CA LEU A 210 -3.73 -16.27 -16.99
C LEU A 210 -4.74 -15.86 -15.90
N ASP A 211 -4.26 -15.44 -14.73
CA ASP A 211 -5.10 -14.93 -13.64
C ASP A 211 -5.88 -13.66 -14.02
N ALA A 212 -5.25 -12.74 -14.75
CA ALA A 212 -5.89 -11.48 -15.16
C ALA A 212 -6.99 -11.67 -16.20
N ASP A 213 -6.80 -12.61 -17.12
CA ASP A 213 -7.78 -12.85 -18.19
C ASP A 213 -9.05 -13.57 -17.66
N VAL A 214 -8.97 -14.27 -16.51
CA VAL A 214 -10.14 -14.83 -15.79
C VAL A 214 -10.99 -13.74 -15.16
N THR A 215 -10.39 -12.65 -14.68
CA THR A 215 -11.11 -11.55 -14.01
C THR A 215 -11.86 -10.61 -14.97
N HIS A 216 -11.61 -10.70 -16.28
CA HIS A 216 -12.26 -9.88 -17.30
C HIS A 216 -13.50 -10.55 -17.95
N GLY A 217 -13.77 -11.83 -17.66
CA GLY A 217 -15.02 -12.50 -17.99
C GLY A 217 -15.94 -12.54 -16.78
N GLU A 218 -17.14 -11.97 -16.90
CA GLU A 218 -18.31 -12.08 -16.02
C GLU A 218 -18.06 -12.42 -14.53
N GLY A 219 -18.32 -11.43 -13.67
CA GLY A 219 -18.13 -11.48 -12.21
C GLY A 219 -18.29 -12.85 -11.55
N VAL A 220 -17.16 -13.49 -11.26
CA VAL A 220 -17.08 -14.56 -10.25
C VAL A 220 -16.32 -14.02 -9.05
N SER A 221 -17.05 -13.94 -7.95
CA SER A 221 -16.58 -13.53 -6.63
C SER A 221 -15.29 -14.23 -6.20
N THR A 222 -14.33 -13.47 -5.69
CA THR A 222 -13.09 -13.97 -5.07
C THR A 222 -13.29 -14.67 -3.71
N THR A 223 -14.53 -14.99 -3.31
CA THR A 223 -14.84 -15.67 -2.05
C THR A 223 -15.29 -17.13 -2.20
N GLY A 224 -15.35 -17.68 -3.42
CA GLY A 224 -15.75 -19.08 -3.63
C GLY A 224 -14.95 -19.80 -4.71
N GLY A 225 -14.08 -20.74 -4.30
CA GLY A 225 -13.76 -21.95 -5.07
C GLY A 225 -13.17 -21.87 -6.49
N GLY A 226 -12.74 -20.70 -6.98
CA GLY A 226 -12.13 -20.55 -8.31
C GLY A 226 -10.76 -21.24 -8.42
N PHE A 227 -10.57 -22.03 -9.47
CA PHE A 227 -9.40 -22.86 -9.81
C PHE A 227 -8.03 -22.19 -9.49
N LYS A 228 -7.26 -22.73 -8.54
CA LYS A 228 -5.96 -22.14 -8.14
C LYS A 228 -4.78 -23.01 -8.61
N TYR A 229 -3.87 -22.43 -9.40
CA TYR A 229 -2.53 -22.97 -9.67
C TYR A 229 -1.62 -23.04 -8.43
N GLY A 230 -2.18 -23.14 -7.22
CA GLY A 230 -1.46 -23.00 -5.95
C GLY A 230 -0.25 -23.92 -5.83
N ARG A 231 -0.31 -25.11 -6.45
CA ARG A 231 0.84 -26.02 -6.52
C ARG A 231 1.96 -25.46 -7.41
N VAL A 232 1.70 -25.18 -8.70
CA VAL A 232 2.71 -24.65 -9.62
C VAL A 232 3.29 -23.33 -9.12
N PHE A 233 2.42 -22.44 -8.63
CA PHE A 233 2.83 -21.17 -8.07
C PHE A 233 3.73 -21.36 -6.84
N GLY A 234 3.39 -22.28 -5.94
CA GLY A 234 4.24 -22.66 -4.80
C GLY A 234 5.62 -23.16 -5.23
N GLU A 235 5.69 -24.01 -6.25
CA GLU A 235 6.98 -24.50 -6.78
C GLU A 235 7.79 -23.40 -7.46
N VAL A 236 7.16 -22.47 -8.17
CA VAL A 236 7.83 -21.29 -8.74
C VAL A 236 8.42 -20.41 -7.63
N CYS A 237 7.67 -20.19 -6.53
CA CYS A 237 8.19 -19.45 -5.38
C CYS A 237 9.40 -20.17 -4.76
N ALA A 238 9.32 -21.48 -4.56
CA ALA A 238 10.42 -22.27 -4.00
C ALA A 238 11.67 -22.22 -4.89
N ALA A 239 11.50 -22.38 -6.22
CA ALA A 239 12.59 -22.29 -7.17
C ALA A 239 13.20 -20.88 -7.23
N ALA A 240 12.36 -19.83 -7.20
CA ALA A 240 12.82 -18.44 -7.18
C ALA A 240 13.64 -18.12 -5.91
N LYS A 241 13.21 -18.63 -4.75
CA LYS A 241 13.94 -18.49 -3.48
C LYS A 241 15.29 -19.21 -3.52
N ALA A 242 15.29 -20.49 -3.93
CA ALA A 242 16.49 -21.32 -3.93
C ALA A 242 17.56 -20.83 -4.93
N ARG A 243 17.12 -20.20 -6.02
CA ARG A 243 17.99 -19.78 -7.13
C ARG A 243 18.07 -18.28 -7.27
N ALA A 244 17.81 -17.53 -6.20
CA ALA A 244 17.77 -16.08 -6.22
C ALA A 244 19.03 -15.50 -6.90
N GLU A 245 20.20 -16.12 -6.68
CA GLU A 245 21.50 -15.72 -7.24
C GLU A 245 21.67 -15.92 -8.76
N ASP A 246 20.90 -16.82 -9.38
CA ASP A 246 21.04 -17.18 -10.79
C ASP A 246 20.37 -16.16 -11.72
N PHE A 247 19.39 -15.40 -11.21
CA PHE A 247 18.54 -14.57 -12.05
C PHE A 247 19.21 -13.27 -12.46
N ASN A 248 19.04 -12.90 -13.72
CA ASN A 248 19.38 -11.59 -14.25
C ASN A 248 18.28 -10.56 -13.92
N PRO A 249 18.48 -9.26 -14.21
CA PRO A 249 17.50 -8.24 -13.83
C PRO A 249 16.12 -8.37 -14.47
N GLN A 250 16.05 -8.84 -15.71
CA GLN A 250 14.77 -9.05 -16.39
C GLN A 250 13.99 -10.18 -15.71
N GLU A 251 14.69 -11.26 -15.37
CA GLU A 251 14.09 -12.42 -14.72
C GLU A 251 13.62 -12.08 -13.30
N ILE A 252 14.43 -11.35 -12.52
CA ILE A 252 14.04 -10.83 -11.19
C ILE A 252 12.79 -9.96 -11.31
N ALA A 253 12.79 -8.98 -12.22
CA ALA A 253 11.67 -8.06 -12.40
C ALA A 253 10.37 -8.79 -12.77
N ASN A 254 10.44 -9.76 -13.68
CA ASN A 254 9.31 -10.57 -14.11
C ASN A 254 8.77 -11.46 -12.99
N ILE A 255 9.65 -12.17 -12.26
CA ILE A 255 9.24 -13.03 -11.15
C ILE A 255 8.60 -12.19 -10.06
N LEU A 256 9.26 -11.12 -9.60
CA LEU A 256 8.71 -10.22 -8.59
C LEU A 256 7.34 -9.66 -8.98
N HIS A 257 7.19 -9.18 -10.22
CA HIS A 257 5.92 -8.67 -10.73
C HIS A 257 4.82 -9.73 -10.71
N ALA A 258 5.13 -10.96 -11.14
CA ALA A 258 4.19 -12.07 -11.11
C ALA A 258 3.78 -12.45 -9.68
N LEU A 259 4.74 -12.57 -8.76
CA LEU A 259 4.48 -12.87 -7.35
C LEU A 259 3.56 -11.83 -6.72
N ALA A 260 3.84 -10.54 -6.94
CA ALA A 260 3.05 -9.44 -6.39
C ALA A 260 1.62 -9.41 -6.94
N LYS A 261 1.44 -9.69 -8.24
CA LYS A 261 0.12 -9.72 -8.86
C LYS A 261 -0.74 -10.89 -8.36
N LEU A 262 -0.17 -12.08 -8.28
CA LEU A 262 -0.88 -13.31 -7.89
C LEU A 262 -1.22 -13.40 -6.39
N THR A 263 -0.56 -12.60 -5.54
CA THR A 263 -0.78 -12.64 -4.09
C THR A 263 -1.65 -11.51 -3.56
N ALA A 264 -1.66 -10.34 -4.21
CA ALA A 264 -2.31 -9.16 -3.65
C ALA A 264 -3.71 -8.87 -4.23
N GLY A 265 -4.12 -9.56 -5.28
CA GLY A 265 -5.35 -9.26 -6.05
C GLY A 265 -5.32 -7.86 -6.70
N ASP A 266 -6.20 -7.62 -7.66
CA ASP A 266 -6.31 -6.31 -8.34
C ASP A 266 -6.90 -5.19 -7.46
N GLY A 267 -7.08 -5.45 -6.17
CA GLY A 267 -7.44 -4.46 -5.16
C GLY A 267 -6.36 -3.40 -5.05
N ASP A 268 -6.50 -2.33 -5.83
CA ASP A 268 -5.78 -1.05 -5.74
C ASP A 268 -6.19 -0.23 -4.48
N GLY A 269 -6.81 -0.89 -3.49
CA GLY A 269 -7.24 -0.32 -2.22
C GLY A 269 -6.09 0.32 -1.46
N ASP A 270 -6.41 1.44 -0.81
CA ASP A 270 -5.53 2.18 0.08
C ASP A 270 -4.79 1.23 1.03
N GLY A 271 -3.51 1.50 1.31
CA GLY A 271 -2.58 0.60 2.03
C GLY A 271 -3.07 0.21 3.43
N GLY A 272 -4.00 -0.73 3.47
CA GLY A 272 -4.74 -1.17 4.64
C GLY A 272 -5.39 -2.50 4.35
N GLY A 273 -4.81 -3.56 4.93
CA GLY A 273 -5.50 -4.77 5.31
C GLY A 273 -6.17 -5.59 4.19
N ARG A 274 -5.39 -6.47 3.57
CA ARG A 274 -5.80 -7.88 3.39
C ARG A 274 -4.61 -8.76 3.71
N THR A 275 -4.42 -9.04 5.00
CA THR A 275 -3.65 -10.20 5.43
C THR A 275 -4.60 -11.38 5.35
N ILE A 276 -4.77 -11.92 4.15
CA ILE A 276 -5.10 -13.34 4.05
C ILE A 276 -3.79 -14.05 4.42
N VAL A 277 -3.88 -15.07 5.28
CA VAL A 277 -2.74 -15.81 5.80
C VAL A 277 -2.86 -17.24 5.28
N GLY A 278 -2.29 -17.48 4.10
CA GLY A 278 -2.15 -18.81 3.52
C GLY A 278 -0.68 -19.30 3.51
N PRO A 279 -0.45 -20.62 3.49
CA PRO A 279 0.89 -21.20 3.28
C PRO A 279 1.57 -20.70 1.99
N VAL A 280 0.80 -20.52 0.92
CA VAL A 280 1.30 -20.10 -0.40
C VAL A 280 1.74 -18.63 -0.42
N GLU A 281 1.04 -17.74 0.29
CA GLU A 281 1.40 -16.32 0.39
C GLU A 281 2.68 -16.12 1.20
N ARG A 282 2.93 -16.95 2.23
CA ARG A 282 4.21 -16.97 2.95
C ARG A 282 5.37 -17.33 2.04
N THR A 283 5.25 -18.41 1.24
CA THR A 283 6.29 -18.81 0.30
C THR A 283 6.57 -17.74 -0.75
N ALA A 284 5.54 -17.04 -1.23
CA ALA A 284 5.70 -15.94 -2.18
C ALA A 284 6.41 -14.73 -1.54
N ARG A 285 6.13 -14.40 -0.27
CA ARG A 285 6.86 -13.37 0.47
C ARG A 285 8.31 -13.74 0.68
N ASP A 286 8.60 -14.98 1.08
CA ASP A 286 9.97 -15.47 1.24
C ASP A 286 10.77 -15.40 -0.07
N ALA A 287 10.16 -15.79 -1.19
CA ALA A 287 10.78 -15.69 -2.52
C ALA A 287 11.01 -14.23 -2.93
N THR A 288 10.03 -13.37 -2.65
CA THR A 288 10.16 -11.91 -2.88
C THR A 288 11.33 -11.35 -2.09
N GLU A 289 11.46 -11.71 -0.80
CA GLU A 289 12.53 -11.22 0.07
C GLU A 289 13.91 -11.71 -0.39
N ALA A 290 14.02 -12.98 -0.80
CA ALA A 290 15.26 -13.55 -1.34
C ALA A 290 15.71 -12.86 -2.64
N LEU A 291 14.77 -12.47 -3.51
CA LEU A 291 15.10 -11.71 -4.73
C LEU A 291 15.39 -10.25 -4.42
N ALA A 292 14.63 -9.63 -3.51
CA ALA A 292 14.77 -8.23 -3.13
C ALA A 292 16.09 -7.95 -2.39
N SER A 293 16.61 -8.89 -1.61
CA SER A 293 17.90 -8.75 -0.92
C SER A 293 19.09 -8.58 -1.89
N ARG A 294 18.95 -9.05 -3.14
CA ARG A 294 19.96 -8.85 -4.20
C ARG A 294 19.94 -7.44 -4.79
N ILE A 295 18.82 -6.74 -4.69
CA ILE A 295 18.61 -5.42 -5.27
C ILE A 295 19.26 -4.37 -4.37
N THR A 296 20.59 -4.28 -4.46
CA THR A 296 21.39 -3.24 -3.81
C THR A 296 21.79 -2.17 -4.81
N ARG A 297 22.20 -0.99 -4.32
CA ARG A 297 22.74 0.07 -5.18
C ARG A 297 23.90 -0.41 -6.06
N ARG A 298 24.85 -1.14 -5.45
CA ARG A 298 25.99 -1.74 -6.17
C ARG A 298 25.56 -2.75 -7.21
N TRP A 299 24.55 -3.58 -6.90
CA TRP A 299 24.02 -4.53 -7.88
C TRP A 299 23.43 -3.75 -9.06
N ILE A 300 22.51 -2.81 -8.81
CA ILE A 300 21.89 -1.96 -9.85
C ILE A 300 22.95 -1.30 -10.76
N GLU A 301 24.00 -0.72 -10.19
CA GLU A 301 25.10 -0.07 -10.93
C GLU A 301 25.88 -1.05 -11.82
N ALA A 302 25.98 -2.32 -11.42
CA ALA A 302 26.62 -3.36 -12.21
C ALA A 302 25.73 -3.94 -13.32
N GLN A 303 24.44 -3.60 -13.34
CA GLN A 303 23.47 -4.14 -14.30
C GLN A 303 23.15 -3.16 -15.43
N ARG A 304 22.78 -3.72 -16.58
CA ARG A 304 22.14 -2.95 -17.66
C ARG A 304 20.62 -3.01 -17.51
N LEU A 305 20.07 -2.11 -16.70
CA LEU A 305 18.62 -2.05 -16.47
C LEU A 305 17.88 -1.32 -17.59
N GLU A 306 16.72 -1.87 -17.96
CA GLU A 306 15.73 -1.20 -18.80
C GLU A 306 14.64 -0.56 -17.93
N PRO A 307 13.95 0.49 -18.42
CA PRO A 307 12.87 1.17 -17.69
C PRO A 307 11.85 0.21 -17.04
N GLN A 308 11.38 -0.77 -17.80
CA GLN A 308 10.42 -1.76 -17.32
C GLN A 308 10.94 -2.61 -16.15
N HIS A 309 12.24 -2.94 -16.12
CA HIS A 309 12.81 -3.74 -15.03
C HIS A 309 12.68 -2.98 -13.71
N VAL A 310 13.06 -1.70 -13.69
CA VAL A 310 13.00 -0.86 -12.48
C VAL A 310 11.56 -0.63 -12.05
N ALA A 311 10.66 -0.33 -12.98
CA ALA A 311 9.25 -0.14 -12.66
C ALA A 311 8.62 -1.40 -12.04
N ASN A 312 8.86 -2.57 -12.63
CA ASN A 312 8.34 -3.84 -12.14
C ASN A 312 8.91 -4.23 -10.76
N MET A 313 10.24 -4.12 -10.57
CA MET A 313 10.88 -4.37 -9.27
C MET A 313 10.36 -3.41 -8.21
N SER A 314 10.30 -2.11 -8.51
CA SER A 314 9.78 -1.08 -7.58
C SER A 314 8.35 -1.35 -7.17
N TRP A 315 7.48 -1.66 -8.12
CA TRP A 315 6.07 -1.90 -7.86
C TRP A 315 5.87 -3.17 -7.04
N ALA A 316 6.53 -4.26 -7.44
CA ALA A 316 6.40 -5.54 -6.77
C ALA A 316 6.93 -5.51 -5.34
N CYS A 317 8.14 -4.97 -5.12
CA CYS A 317 8.72 -4.86 -3.78
C CYS A 317 7.85 -3.98 -2.86
N ALA A 318 7.35 -2.86 -3.37
CA ALA A 318 6.47 -1.98 -2.60
C ALA A 318 5.13 -2.65 -2.28
N LYS A 319 4.49 -3.30 -3.27
CA LYS A 319 3.20 -3.99 -3.11
C LYS A 319 3.30 -5.17 -2.13
N MET A 320 4.42 -5.87 -2.14
CA MET A 320 4.68 -7.01 -1.24
C MET A 320 5.19 -6.60 0.14
N GLY A 321 5.50 -5.31 0.36
CA GLY A 321 6.09 -4.83 1.61
C GLY A 321 7.47 -5.45 1.89
N ALA A 322 8.24 -5.74 0.84
CA ALA A 322 9.57 -6.34 0.97
C ALA A 322 10.50 -5.43 1.78
N ALA A 323 11.26 -6.02 2.69
CA ALA A 323 12.28 -5.29 3.45
C ALA A 323 13.51 -5.06 2.58
N GLY A 324 13.99 -6.14 1.94
CA GLY A 324 15.22 -6.19 1.15
C GLY A 324 16.49 -6.03 2.00
N GLY A 325 17.58 -5.67 1.34
CA GLY A 325 18.82 -5.24 2.03
C GLY A 325 18.69 -3.82 2.62
N ASP A 326 19.76 -3.33 3.25
CA ASP A 326 19.79 -2.11 4.08
C ASP A 326 19.13 -0.85 3.48
N ASP A 327 19.08 -0.70 2.14
CA ASP A 327 18.42 0.41 1.43
C ASP A 327 17.77 -0.01 0.09
N LEU A 328 16.84 -0.97 0.12
CA LEU A 328 16.11 -1.41 -1.09
C LEU A 328 15.36 -0.25 -1.78
N ALA A 329 14.60 0.52 -1.00
CA ALA A 329 13.75 1.58 -1.53
C ALA A 329 14.58 2.74 -2.13
N GLY A 330 15.66 3.17 -1.48
CA GLY A 330 16.54 4.21 -1.99
C GLY A 330 17.32 3.77 -3.23
N ALA A 331 17.75 2.51 -3.29
CA ALA A 331 18.40 1.94 -4.49
C ALA A 331 17.45 1.94 -5.70
N LEU A 332 16.22 1.45 -5.53
CA LEU A 332 15.19 1.46 -6.58
C LEU A 332 14.77 2.88 -6.98
N ALA A 333 14.65 3.80 -6.00
CA ALA A 333 14.31 5.19 -6.26
C ALA A 333 15.36 5.90 -7.11
N THR A 334 16.65 5.68 -6.81
CA THR A 334 17.77 6.24 -7.58
C THR A 334 17.78 5.72 -9.01
N ALA A 335 17.54 4.41 -9.19
CA ALA A 335 17.44 3.80 -10.51
C ALA A 335 16.24 4.35 -11.29
N ALA A 336 15.09 4.51 -10.63
CA ALA A 336 13.88 5.06 -11.23
C ALA A 336 14.09 6.51 -11.67
N ALA A 337 14.69 7.35 -10.83
CA ALA A 337 15.02 8.73 -11.18
C ALA A 337 16.00 8.83 -12.36
N THR A 338 17.01 7.96 -12.39
CA THR A 338 18.01 7.90 -13.48
C THR A 338 17.37 7.52 -14.82
N LEU A 339 16.43 6.56 -14.81
CA LEU A 339 15.76 6.08 -16.02
C LEU A 339 14.47 6.83 -16.36
N ALA A 340 13.96 7.70 -15.48
CA ALA A 340 12.69 8.40 -15.65
C ALA A 340 12.53 9.11 -17.02
N PRO A 341 13.55 9.79 -17.59
CA PRO A 341 13.41 10.41 -18.91
C PRO A 341 13.12 9.43 -20.06
N ARG A 342 13.46 8.14 -19.88
CA ARG A 342 13.27 7.08 -20.88
C ARG A 342 12.04 6.22 -20.60
N MET A 343 11.40 6.39 -19.44
CA MET A 343 10.22 5.63 -19.07
C MET A 343 8.99 6.11 -19.83
N ASN A 344 8.08 5.18 -20.13
CA ASN A 344 6.73 5.50 -20.57
C ASN A 344 5.81 5.85 -19.38
N THR A 345 4.58 6.28 -19.66
CA THR A 345 3.62 6.73 -18.64
C THR A 345 3.18 5.61 -17.70
N GLN A 346 3.12 4.36 -18.15
CA GLN A 346 2.83 3.21 -17.30
C GLN A 346 3.94 3.02 -16.27
N GLU A 347 5.19 2.95 -16.72
CA GLU A 347 6.37 2.76 -15.87
C GLU A 347 6.53 3.89 -14.85
N LEU A 348 6.35 5.15 -15.29
CA LEU A 348 6.38 6.31 -14.41
C LEU A 348 5.26 6.27 -13.36
N SER A 349 4.04 5.86 -13.76
CA SER A 349 2.93 5.71 -12.81
C SER A 349 3.18 4.61 -11.77
N MET A 350 3.84 3.52 -12.17
CA MET A 350 4.23 2.44 -11.26
C MET A 350 5.28 2.92 -10.27
N CYS A 351 6.32 3.63 -10.72
CA CYS A 351 7.33 4.22 -9.84
C CYS A 351 6.73 5.27 -8.88
N ALA A 352 5.80 6.11 -9.35
CA ALA A 352 5.09 7.05 -8.48
C ALA A 352 4.31 6.30 -7.39
N TRP A 353 3.54 5.27 -7.78
CA TRP A 353 2.80 4.44 -6.82
C TRP A 353 3.75 3.77 -5.81
N SER A 354 4.88 3.23 -6.25
CA SER A 354 5.91 2.65 -5.38
C SER A 354 6.44 3.65 -4.37
N ALA A 355 6.71 4.89 -4.79
CA ALA A 355 7.16 5.93 -3.88
C ALA A 355 6.15 6.15 -2.73
N ALA A 356 4.86 6.22 -3.07
CA ALA A 356 3.79 6.35 -2.08
C ALA A 356 3.66 5.13 -1.16
N ALA A 357 3.80 3.93 -1.71
CA ALA A 357 3.67 2.67 -0.97
C ALA A 357 4.86 2.41 -0.03
N PHE A 358 6.09 2.78 -0.42
CA PHE A 358 7.24 2.77 0.49
C PHE A 358 7.20 3.90 1.53
N GLY A 359 6.59 5.03 1.17
CA GLY A 359 6.44 6.20 2.02
C GLY A 359 7.63 7.15 1.98
N SER A 360 7.38 8.40 2.40
CA SER A 360 8.34 9.52 2.34
C SER A 360 9.64 9.31 3.14
N GLY A 361 9.63 8.43 4.14
CA GLY A 361 10.82 8.11 4.95
C GLY A 361 11.79 7.12 4.28
N ARG A 362 11.33 6.35 3.28
CA ARG A 362 12.15 5.33 2.59
C ARG A 362 12.42 5.68 1.14
N TRP A 363 11.53 6.42 0.49
CA TRP A 363 11.72 6.87 -0.89
C TRP A 363 12.20 8.33 -0.92
N PRO A 364 13.42 8.63 -1.41
CA PRO A 364 13.96 9.98 -1.47
C PRO A 364 13.08 10.98 -2.23
N ALA A 365 12.87 12.17 -1.65
CA ALA A 365 11.98 13.19 -2.20
C ALA A 365 12.45 13.75 -3.55
N ASP A 366 13.76 13.87 -3.76
CA ASP A 366 14.38 14.31 -5.02
C ASP A 366 14.16 13.29 -6.16
N CYS A 367 14.20 12.00 -5.84
CA CYS A 367 13.87 10.92 -6.76
C CYS A 367 12.38 10.96 -7.12
N ALA A 368 11.50 11.12 -6.12
CA ALA A 368 10.06 11.28 -6.34
C ALA A 368 9.74 12.49 -7.24
N GLU A 369 10.43 13.63 -7.04
CA GLU A 369 10.28 14.83 -7.86
C GLU A 369 10.77 14.61 -9.31
N THR A 370 11.86 13.86 -9.50
CA THR A 370 12.37 13.54 -10.83
C THR A 370 11.37 12.69 -11.62
N VAL A 371 10.78 11.68 -10.98
CA VAL A 371 9.70 10.86 -11.57
C VAL A 371 8.46 11.72 -11.85
N ALA A 372 8.09 12.63 -10.93
CA ALA A 372 6.94 13.52 -11.07
C ALA A 372 7.07 14.41 -12.30
N ARG A 373 8.26 15.00 -12.48
CA ARG A 373 8.59 15.86 -13.63
C ARG A 373 8.57 15.08 -14.94
N ALA A 374 9.15 13.88 -14.96
CA ALA A 374 9.14 13.04 -16.15
C ALA A 374 7.71 12.63 -16.55
N PHE A 375 6.87 12.27 -15.57
CA PHE A 375 5.45 11.98 -15.83
C PHE A 375 4.71 13.21 -16.34
N GLY A 376 4.89 14.37 -15.70
CA GLY A 376 4.26 15.63 -16.11
C GLY A 376 4.56 16.00 -17.56
N ASN A 377 5.80 15.80 -18.02
CA ASN A 377 6.18 16.06 -19.42
C ASN A 377 5.48 15.14 -20.44
N ARG A 378 4.97 13.98 -20.00
CA ARG A 378 4.34 12.95 -20.85
C ARG A 378 2.88 12.72 -20.51
N ALA A 379 2.27 13.56 -19.67
CA ALA A 379 0.92 13.33 -19.16
C ALA A 379 -0.13 13.22 -20.28
N GLY A 380 0.07 13.88 -21.42
CA GLY A 380 -0.82 13.77 -22.59
C GLY A 380 -0.81 12.40 -23.29
N GLU A 381 0.21 11.56 -23.04
CA GLU A 381 0.29 10.19 -23.55
C GLU A 381 -0.36 9.17 -22.57
N ALA A 382 -0.73 9.63 -21.36
CA ALA A 382 -1.15 8.75 -20.29
C ALA A 382 -2.64 8.39 -20.39
N THR A 383 -2.96 7.15 -20.04
CA THR A 383 -4.37 6.75 -19.88
C THR A 383 -5.00 7.44 -18.66
N PRO A 384 -6.33 7.59 -18.60
CA PRO A 384 -7.00 8.17 -17.44
C PRO A 384 -6.64 7.48 -16.12
N ARG A 385 -6.53 6.14 -16.14
CA ARG A 385 -6.05 5.35 -14.99
C ARG A 385 -4.64 5.71 -14.55
N GLN A 386 -3.72 5.94 -15.49
CA GLN A 386 -2.34 6.33 -15.18
C GLN A 386 -2.29 7.74 -14.57
N LEU A 387 -3.07 8.68 -15.11
CA LEU A 387 -3.21 10.05 -14.59
C LEU A 387 -3.72 10.03 -13.14
N ALA A 388 -4.81 9.31 -12.89
CA ALA A 388 -5.40 9.17 -11.57
C ALA A 388 -4.44 8.51 -10.57
N LYS A 389 -3.73 7.44 -10.98
CA LYS A 389 -2.75 6.74 -10.13
C LYS A 389 -1.56 7.63 -9.77
N ALA A 390 -1.02 8.37 -10.73
CA ALA A 390 0.08 9.29 -10.47
C ALA A 390 -0.35 10.40 -9.50
N ALA A 391 -1.48 11.07 -9.73
CA ALA A 391 -2.01 12.08 -8.83
C ALA A 391 -2.24 11.55 -7.40
N MET A 392 -2.83 10.35 -7.29
CA MET A 392 -3.09 9.69 -6.00
C MET A 392 -1.80 9.38 -5.26
N ALA A 393 -0.76 8.91 -5.96
CA ALA A 393 0.51 8.59 -5.33
C ALA A 393 1.14 9.82 -4.65
N TYR A 394 1.21 10.96 -5.35
CA TYR A 394 1.77 12.19 -4.78
C TYR A 394 0.89 12.81 -3.70
N ALA A 395 -0.44 12.66 -3.81
CA ALA A 395 -1.35 13.03 -2.73
C ALA A 395 -1.14 12.20 -1.46
N LYS A 396 -0.87 10.89 -1.59
CA LYS A 396 -0.52 10.01 -0.45
C LYS A 396 0.84 10.34 0.16
N LEU A 397 1.82 10.72 -0.67
CA LEU A 397 3.10 11.25 -0.20
C LEU A 397 2.98 12.59 0.53
N GLY A 398 1.83 13.27 0.41
CA GLY A 398 1.61 14.58 1.01
C GLY A 398 2.49 15.69 0.41
N THR A 399 3.05 15.46 -0.79
CA THR A 399 3.96 16.40 -1.46
C THR A 399 3.27 16.98 -2.70
N LEU A 400 3.05 18.29 -2.69
CA LEU A 400 2.46 18.99 -3.84
C LEU A 400 3.54 19.26 -4.90
N HIS A 401 3.37 18.71 -6.10
CA HIS A 401 4.15 19.07 -7.30
C HIS A 401 3.25 19.83 -8.30
N PRO A 402 3.21 21.18 -8.27
CA PRO A 402 2.24 21.96 -9.04
C PRO A 402 2.26 21.66 -10.54
N ARG A 403 3.46 21.51 -11.14
CA ARG A 403 3.61 21.20 -12.57
C ARG A 403 3.01 19.86 -12.97
N LEU A 404 3.19 18.83 -12.12
CA LEU A 404 2.57 17.52 -12.34
C LEU A 404 1.04 17.65 -12.24
N MET A 405 0.55 18.30 -11.20
CA MET A 405 -0.90 18.45 -10.99
C MET A 405 -1.56 19.26 -12.12
N ASP A 406 -0.88 20.29 -12.63
CA ASP A 406 -1.30 21.05 -13.81
C ASP A 406 -1.33 20.16 -15.06
N ALA A 407 -0.27 19.39 -15.30
CA ALA A 407 -0.19 18.49 -16.44
C ALA A 407 -1.28 17.41 -16.41
N VAL A 408 -1.56 16.83 -15.23
CA VAL A 408 -2.66 15.87 -15.03
C VAL A 408 -4.00 16.54 -15.32
N ALA A 409 -4.27 17.72 -14.76
CA ALA A 409 -5.52 18.44 -15.00
C ALA A 409 -5.72 18.74 -16.49
N ASN A 410 -4.69 19.22 -17.18
CA ASN A 410 -4.73 19.53 -18.61
C ASN A 410 -4.94 18.26 -19.46
N ALA A 411 -4.27 17.15 -19.12
CA ALA A 411 -4.45 15.88 -19.83
C ALA A 411 -5.86 15.33 -19.67
N VAL A 412 -6.46 15.41 -18.48
CA VAL A 412 -7.87 15.03 -18.27
C VAL A 412 -8.82 15.92 -19.08
N LEU A 413 -8.58 17.23 -19.09
CA LEU A 413 -9.40 18.18 -19.85
C LEU A 413 -9.26 18.05 -21.38
N ALA A 414 -8.24 17.34 -21.86
CA ALA A 414 -8.03 17.03 -23.28
C ALA A 414 -8.68 15.71 -23.73
N LEU A 415 -9.26 14.93 -22.80
CA LEU A 415 -9.99 13.71 -23.14
C LEU A 415 -11.24 14.03 -23.97
N GLU A 416 -11.62 13.09 -24.85
CA GLU A 416 -12.86 13.20 -25.62
C GLU A 416 -14.10 13.22 -24.72
N GLN A 417 -15.07 14.04 -25.11
CA GLN A 417 -16.36 14.15 -24.42
C GLN A 417 -17.35 13.11 -24.96
N PRO A 418 -18.27 12.61 -24.11
CA PRO A 418 -18.46 12.96 -22.70
C PRO A 418 -17.42 12.30 -21.78
N PHE A 419 -16.94 13.03 -20.77
CA PHE A 419 -15.91 12.55 -19.85
C PHE A 419 -16.22 11.21 -19.18
N ALA A 420 -17.50 10.86 -18.97
CA ALA A 420 -17.92 9.57 -18.39
C ALA A 420 -17.51 8.36 -19.25
N SER A 421 -17.36 8.53 -20.56
CA SER A 421 -16.89 7.47 -21.46
C SER A 421 -15.39 7.18 -21.28
N ALA A 422 -14.61 8.19 -20.87
CA ALA A 422 -13.16 8.06 -20.69
C ALA A 422 -12.75 7.79 -19.23
N LEU A 423 -13.43 8.41 -18.27
CA LEU A 423 -13.14 8.29 -16.84
C LEU A 423 -14.07 7.27 -16.20
N ASN A 424 -13.52 6.15 -15.72
CA ASN A 424 -14.30 5.22 -14.91
C ASN A 424 -14.53 5.78 -13.48
N PRO A 425 -15.45 5.20 -12.70
CA PRO A 425 -15.76 5.64 -11.34
C PRO A 425 -14.54 5.76 -10.39
N GLN A 426 -13.57 4.84 -10.51
CA GLN A 426 -12.36 4.87 -9.69
C GLN A 426 -11.45 6.05 -10.04
N ASP A 427 -11.32 6.36 -11.34
CA ASP A 427 -10.52 7.49 -11.82
C ASP A 427 -11.10 8.82 -11.33
N VAL A 428 -12.43 8.98 -11.42
CA VAL A 428 -13.17 10.15 -10.92
C VAL A 428 -12.89 10.36 -9.42
N ALA A 429 -13.07 9.30 -8.61
CA ALA A 429 -12.86 9.38 -7.17
C ALA A 429 -11.39 9.67 -6.80
N ASN A 430 -10.44 9.01 -7.46
CA ASN A 430 -9.02 9.19 -7.20
C ASN A 430 -8.55 10.59 -7.57
N LEU A 431 -8.97 11.13 -8.72
CA LEU A 431 -8.63 12.51 -9.12
C LEU A 431 -9.21 13.51 -8.12
N ALA A 432 -10.49 13.41 -7.77
CA ALA A 432 -11.14 14.31 -6.81
C ALA A 432 -10.42 14.29 -5.45
N TRP A 433 -10.17 13.10 -4.90
CA TRP A 433 -9.45 12.92 -3.64
C TRP A 433 -8.03 13.46 -3.69
N SER A 434 -7.30 13.23 -4.79
CA SER A 434 -5.90 13.65 -4.89
C SER A 434 -5.73 15.17 -4.87
N PHE A 435 -6.54 15.89 -5.67
CA PHE A 435 -6.49 17.34 -5.73
C PHE A 435 -6.99 17.98 -4.44
N SER A 436 -8.02 17.42 -3.80
CA SER A 436 -8.52 17.92 -2.52
C SER A 436 -7.57 17.67 -1.37
N LYS A 437 -6.96 16.48 -1.28
CA LYS A 437 -5.97 16.13 -0.25
C LYS A 437 -4.75 17.06 -0.29
N LEU A 438 -4.34 17.49 -1.47
CA LEU A 438 -3.24 18.44 -1.68
C LEU A 438 -3.67 19.91 -1.61
N GLY A 439 -4.97 20.20 -1.41
CA GLY A 439 -5.49 21.57 -1.38
C GLY A 439 -5.37 22.31 -2.72
N PHE A 440 -5.18 21.60 -3.84
CA PHE A 440 -4.88 22.21 -5.14
C PHE A 440 -6.16 22.45 -5.95
N LYS A 441 -6.72 23.66 -5.86
CA LYS A 441 -7.98 24.03 -6.50
C LYS A 441 -7.84 24.16 -8.03
N LYS A 442 -8.59 23.34 -8.79
CA LYS A 442 -8.72 23.41 -10.25
C LYS A 442 -10.17 23.36 -10.69
N LYS A 443 -10.83 24.52 -10.78
CA LYS A 443 -12.27 24.63 -11.07
C LYS A 443 -12.68 23.84 -12.32
N ARG A 444 -12.02 24.05 -13.46
CA ARG A 444 -12.35 23.34 -14.71
C ARG A 444 -12.23 21.82 -14.61
N LEU A 445 -11.24 21.33 -13.88
CA LEU A 445 -11.10 19.89 -13.63
C LEU A 445 -12.24 19.38 -12.75
N PHE A 446 -12.64 20.13 -11.71
CA PHE A 446 -13.77 19.73 -10.85
C PHE A 446 -15.10 19.82 -11.59
N ASP A 447 -15.28 20.75 -12.52
CA ASP A 447 -16.43 20.80 -13.43
C ASP A 447 -16.48 19.53 -14.31
N ALA A 448 -15.32 19.07 -14.81
CA ALA A 448 -15.20 17.81 -15.58
C ALA A 448 -15.49 16.56 -14.72
N ILE A 449 -14.95 16.51 -13.51
CA ILE A 449 -15.20 15.44 -12.52
C ILE A 449 -16.69 15.39 -12.17
N SER A 450 -17.32 16.55 -11.95
CA SER A 450 -18.76 16.68 -11.68
C SER A 450 -19.58 16.12 -12.85
N ALA A 451 -19.29 16.55 -14.08
CA ALA A 451 -20.00 16.06 -15.27
C ALA A 451 -19.89 14.54 -15.45
N ALA A 452 -18.68 13.97 -15.27
CA ALA A 452 -18.49 12.52 -15.34
C ALA A 452 -19.25 11.78 -14.21
N PHE A 453 -19.18 12.31 -12.99
CA PHE A 453 -19.85 11.75 -11.82
C PHE A 453 -21.38 11.72 -11.97
N VAL A 454 -21.97 12.84 -12.38
CA VAL A 454 -23.42 12.97 -12.61
C VAL A 454 -23.89 12.04 -13.72
N ALA A 455 -23.14 11.94 -14.83
CA ALA A 455 -23.49 11.04 -15.93
C ALA A 455 -23.46 9.56 -15.51
N HIS A 456 -22.42 9.12 -14.80
CA HIS A 456 -22.34 7.73 -14.28
C HIS A 456 -23.50 7.39 -13.34
N LEU A 457 -23.91 8.32 -12.47
CA LEU A 457 -25.06 8.11 -11.57
C LEU A 457 -26.40 8.17 -12.30
N GLY A 458 -26.49 8.88 -13.41
CA GLY A 458 -27.68 8.89 -14.27
C GLY A 458 -27.88 7.57 -15.02
N GLU A 459 -26.80 6.83 -15.30
CA GLU A 459 -26.85 5.49 -15.90
C GLU A 459 -27.18 4.41 -14.85
N ASP A 460 -26.50 4.44 -13.71
CA ASP A 460 -26.66 3.49 -12.62
C ASP A 460 -26.34 4.15 -11.26
N GLU A 461 -27.34 4.27 -10.38
CA GLU A 461 -27.15 4.84 -9.04
C GLU A 461 -26.19 4.02 -8.16
N ALA A 462 -25.98 2.74 -8.49
CA ALA A 462 -25.07 1.84 -7.81
C ALA A 462 -23.63 1.86 -8.37
N ARG A 463 -23.37 2.66 -9.42
CA ARG A 463 -22.12 2.67 -10.18
C ARG A 463 -20.86 2.97 -9.37
N PHE A 464 -21.00 3.78 -8.32
CA PHE A 464 -19.92 4.11 -7.37
C PHE A 464 -20.05 3.27 -6.11
N SER A 465 -18.95 2.91 -5.45
CA SER A 465 -19.03 2.37 -4.08
C SER A 465 -19.33 3.46 -3.05
N SER A 466 -19.75 3.08 -1.82
CA SER A 466 -19.94 4.02 -0.69
C SER A 466 -18.68 4.87 -0.44
N GLN A 467 -17.51 4.23 -0.52
CA GLN A 467 -16.22 4.88 -0.36
C GLN A 467 -15.96 5.90 -1.47
N GLN A 468 -16.20 5.55 -2.75
CA GLN A 468 -15.97 6.45 -3.87
C GLN A 468 -16.92 7.65 -3.83
N LEU A 469 -18.20 7.44 -3.49
CA LEU A 469 -19.17 8.53 -3.26
C LEU A 469 -18.65 9.47 -2.17
N THR A 470 -18.25 8.92 -1.03
CA THR A 470 -17.69 9.69 0.09
C THR A 470 -16.46 10.49 -0.35
N MET A 471 -15.51 9.87 -1.06
CA MET A 471 -14.29 10.53 -1.54
C MET A 471 -14.59 11.75 -2.41
N ILE A 472 -15.56 11.64 -3.33
CA ILE A 472 -15.94 12.72 -4.24
C ILE A 472 -16.63 13.85 -3.46
N VAL A 473 -17.65 13.55 -2.66
CA VAL A 473 -18.38 14.58 -1.89
C VAL A 473 -17.44 15.31 -0.92
N CYS A 474 -16.56 14.57 -0.23
CA CYS A 474 -15.53 15.17 0.61
C CYS A 474 -14.55 16.04 -0.16
N ALA A 475 -14.16 15.66 -1.37
CA ALA A 475 -13.24 16.46 -2.17
C ALA A 475 -13.82 17.84 -2.52
N PHE A 476 -15.10 17.89 -2.89
CA PHE A 476 -15.80 19.16 -3.13
C PHE A 476 -15.94 19.98 -1.85
N GLY A 477 -16.29 19.34 -0.72
CA GLY A 477 -16.37 20.01 0.59
C GLY A 477 -15.03 20.59 1.07
N LEU A 478 -13.94 19.83 0.95
CA LEU A 478 -12.58 20.25 1.35
C LEU A 478 -12.07 21.44 0.53
N LEU A 479 -12.41 21.49 -0.75
CA LEU A 479 -12.00 22.57 -1.64
C LEU A 479 -13.03 23.71 -1.73
N ASP A 480 -14.15 23.63 -1.01
CA ASP A 480 -15.25 24.59 -1.06
C ASP A 480 -15.74 24.82 -2.52
N PHE A 481 -15.86 23.72 -3.27
CA PHE A 481 -16.50 23.75 -4.59
C PHE A 481 -17.99 23.46 -4.43
N LYS A 482 -18.80 24.49 -4.60
CA LYS A 482 -20.25 24.38 -4.61
C LYS A 482 -20.71 24.05 -6.03
N ASP A 483 -21.12 22.80 -6.22
CA ASP A 483 -21.68 22.28 -7.46
C ASP A 483 -23.02 21.61 -7.13
N GLU A 484 -24.12 22.27 -7.51
CA GLU A 484 -25.47 21.81 -7.17
C GLU A 484 -25.84 20.52 -7.91
N SER A 485 -25.38 20.34 -9.15
CA SER A 485 -25.66 19.15 -9.94
C SER A 485 -25.00 17.91 -9.33
N MET A 486 -23.71 18.01 -8.98
CA MET A 486 -22.96 16.96 -8.29
C MET A 486 -23.61 16.64 -6.94
N LEU A 487 -23.92 17.67 -6.15
CA LEU A 487 -24.48 17.49 -4.81
C LEU A 487 -25.86 16.82 -4.86
N ASN A 488 -26.73 17.25 -5.78
CA ASN A 488 -28.04 16.63 -5.97
C ASN A 488 -27.94 15.18 -6.44
N ALA A 489 -27.05 14.87 -7.38
CA ALA A 489 -26.81 13.49 -7.82
C ALA A 489 -26.29 12.61 -6.68
N ALA A 490 -25.32 13.10 -5.91
CA ALA A 490 -24.78 12.39 -4.75
C ALA A 490 -25.87 12.09 -3.70
N MET A 491 -26.70 13.08 -3.37
CA MET A 491 -27.81 12.91 -2.42
C MET A 491 -28.89 11.96 -2.96
N GLY A 492 -29.14 11.95 -4.27
CA GLY A 492 -30.05 11.01 -4.93
C GLY A 492 -29.57 9.56 -4.82
N ALA A 493 -28.28 9.33 -5.07
CA ALA A 493 -27.64 8.01 -4.95
C ALA A 493 -27.55 7.48 -3.50
N MET A 494 -27.75 8.35 -2.49
CA MET A 494 -27.81 7.98 -1.07
C MET A 494 -29.21 7.50 -0.66
N SER A 495 -29.70 6.48 -1.37
CA SER A 495 -30.95 5.78 -1.03
C SER A 495 -30.84 5.05 0.32
N LYS A 496 -31.96 4.52 0.82
CA LYS A 496 -32.01 3.83 2.12
C LYS A 496 -31.12 2.59 2.14
N GLU A 497 -31.16 1.81 1.07
CA GLU A 497 -30.38 0.59 0.90
C GLU A 497 -28.90 0.93 0.82
N ARG A 498 -28.56 1.99 0.07
CA ARG A 498 -27.18 2.42 -0.15
C ARG A 498 -26.52 2.99 1.10
N VAL A 499 -27.22 3.83 1.87
CA VAL A 499 -26.67 4.36 3.13
C VAL A 499 -26.43 3.24 4.15
N ALA A 500 -27.15 2.11 4.08
CA ALA A 500 -26.91 0.97 4.98
C ALA A 500 -25.57 0.27 4.73
N GLU A 501 -24.99 0.40 3.53
CA GLU A 501 -23.67 -0.12 3.16
C GLU A 501 -22.52 0.73 3.71
N PHE A 502 -22.79 1.97 4.15
CA PHE A 502 -21.75 2.89 4.59
C PHE A 502 -21.14 2.41 5.90
N ASN A 503 -19.82 2.28 5.90
CA ASN A 503 -19.06 2.00 7.11
C ASN A 503 -18.96 3.28 8.00
N PRO A 504 -18.50 3.16 9.26
CA PRO A 504 -18.29 4.30 10.16
C PRO A 504 -17.55 5.50 9.56
N ARG A 505 -16.49 5.24 8.79
CA ARG A 505 -15.69 6.27 8.11
C ARG A 505 -16.49 6.98 7.02
N ASP A 506 -17.23 6.22 6.21
CA ASP A 506 -18.08 6.75 5.14
C ASP A 506 -19.19 7.64 5.73
N LEU A 507 -19.85 7.19 6.80
CA LEU A 507 -20.88 7.96 7.51
C LEU A 507 -20.32 9.27 8.07
N THR A 508 -19.14 9.21 8.69
CA THR A 508 -18.43 10.37 9.26
C THR A 508 -18.12 11.41 8.19
N ASN A 509 -17.40 10.97 7.17
CA ASN A 509 -16.84 11.83 6.13
C ASN A 509 -17.95 12.43 5.25
N THR A 510 -18.96 11.63 4.90
CA THR A 510 -20.12 12.10 4.16
C THR A 510 -20.90 13.13 4.96
N SER A 511 -21.17 12.88 6.25
CA SER A 511 -21.90 13.84 7.09
C SER A 511 -21.18 15.19 7.19
N TRP A 512 -19.85 15.15 7.36
CA TRP A 512 -19.03 16.35 7.41
C TRP A 512 -19.07 17.11 6.08
N ALA A 513 -18.90 16.39 4.98
CA ALA A 513 -18.82 17.00 3.65
C ALA A 513 -20.15 17.62 3.21
N LEU A 514 -21.28 16.94 3.48
CA LEU A 514 -22.61 17.48 3.21
C LEU A 514 -22.84 18.78 4.00
N ALA A 515 -22.49 18.80 5.29
CA ALA A 515 -22.60 20.01 6.09
C ALA A 515 -21.69 21.14 5.58
N ALA A 516 -20.45 20.83 5.18
CA ALA A 516 -19.52 21.80 4.61
C ALA A 516 -20.02 22.39 3.28
N LEU A 517 -20.75 21.60 2.48
CA LEU A 517 -21.38 22.03 1.24
C LEU A 517 -22.72 22.76 1.45
N GLY A 518 -23.12 22.98 2.71
CA GLY A 518 -24.34 23.73 3.05
C GLY A 518 -25.62 22.90 3.09
N VAL A 519 -25.53 21.57 3.00
CA VAL A 519 -26.68 20.69 3.25
C VAL A 519 -26.97 20.70 4.74
N ASN A 520 -28.26 20.72 5.09
CA ASN A 520 -28.72 20.63 6.47
C ASN A 520 -30.01 19.80 6.56
N ALA A 521 -30.39 19.47 7.79
CA ALA A 521 -31.58 18.68 8.10
C ALA A 521 -32.90 19.36 7.70
N GLU A 522 -32.95 20.69 7.54
CA GLU A 522 -34.15 21.38 7.07
C GLU A 522 -34.38 21.10 5.58
N ALA A 523 -33.30 21.13 4.78
CA ALA A 523 -33.37 20.88 3.34
C ALA A 523 -33.52 19.38 3.00
N LYS A 524 -32.93 18.47 3.80
CA LYS A 524 -32.89 17.02 3.51
C LYS A 524 -33.15 16.15 4.75
N PRO A 525 -34.32 16.27 5.42
CA PRO A 525 -34.59 15.60 6.69
C PRO A 525 -34.47 14.07 6.58
N ASP A 526 -34.99 13.46 5.52
CA ASP A 526 -34.99 12.00 5.36
C ASP A 526 -33.58 11.42 5.22
N LEU A 527 -32.69 12.12 4.51
CA LEU A 527 -31.30 11.68 4.35
C LEU A 527 -30.56 11.72 5.69
N VAL A 528 -30.73 12.82 6.44
CA VAL A 528 -30.11 12.99 7.74
C VAL A 528 -30.65 11.95 8.73
N GLU A 529 -31.96 11.69 8.74
CA GLU A 529 -32.54 10.65 9.59
C GLU A 529 -32.00 9.25 9.23
N ARG A 530 -31.86 8.94 7.93
CA ARG A 530 -31.27 7.68 7.46
C ARG A 530 -29.82 7.51 7.95
N ILE A 531 -28.99 8.53 7.83
CA ILE A 531 -27.60 8.53 8.31
C ILE A 531 -27.55 8.23 9.82
N GLY A 532 -28.34 8.95 10.62
CA GLY A 532 -28.41 8.74 12.08
C GLY A 532 -28.88 7.34 12.45
N ARG A 533 -29.90 6.82 11.74
CA ARG A 533 -30.42 5.47 11.94
C ARG A 533 -29.41 4.40 11.59
N THR A 534 -28.66 4.55 10.50
CA THR A 534 -27.58 3.61 10.13
C THR A 534 -26.45 3.65 11.14
N ALA A 535 -26.01 4.84 11.55
CA ALA A 535 -24.98 4.98 12.57
C ALA A 535 -25.39 4.31 13.89
N ARG A 536 -26.66 4.43 14.28
CA ARG A 536 -27.21 3.73 15.46
C ARG A 536 -27.19 2.21 15.33
N LYS A 537 -27.44 1.66 14.13
CA LYS A 537 -27.38 0.21 13.88
C LYS A 537 -25.95 -0.32 13.85
N ARG A 538 -25.00 0.51 13.41
CA ARG A 538 -23.57 0.19 13.30
C ARG A 538 -22.75 0.75 14.46
N LEU A 539 -23.37 1.07 15.60
CA LEU A 539 -22.71 1.77 16.69
C LEU A 539 -21.49 1.00 17.23
N ASP A 540 -21.55 -0.33 17.17
CA ASP A 540 -20.47 -1.23 17.60
C ASP A 540 -19.34 -1.34 16.56
N ASP A 541 -19.60 -0.99 15.29
CA ASP A 541 -18.58 -0.96 14.24
C ASP A 541 -17.68 0.28 14.36
N PHE A 542 -18.17 1.36 14.98
CA PHE A 542 -17.40 2.59 15.14
C PHE A 542 -16.24 2.34 16.08
N ASN A 543 -15.02 2.59 15.59
CA ASN A 543 -13.96 2.88 16.52
C ASN A 543 -14.24 4.20 17.24
N SER A 544 -13.54 4.34 18.34
CA SER A 544 -13.67 5.41 19.29
C SER A 544 -13.48 6.81 18.68
N GLN A 545 -12.49 7.01 17.81
CA GLN A 545 -12.24 8.29 17.15
C GLN A 545 -13.27 8.57 16.04
N GLU A 546 -13.63 7.55 15.27
CA GLU A 546 -14.63 7.65 14.20
C GLU A 546 -15.99 8.04 14.77
N LEU A 547 -16.39 7.49 15.93
CA LEU A 547 -17.66 7.86 16.56
C LEU A 547 -17.70 9.35 16.94
N LEU A 548 -16.62 9.86 17.55
CA LEU A 548 -16.53 11.26 17.94
C LEU A 548 -16.63 12.19 16.73
N LYS A 549 -15.88 11.87 15.68
CA LYS A 549 -15.90 12.61 14.41
C LYS A 549 -17.28 12.56 13.77
N PHE A 550 -17.92 11.39 13.77
CA PHE A 550 -19.27 11.22 13.26
C PHE A 550 -20.28 12.08 14.02
N LEU A 551 -20.30 12.04 15.34
CA LEU A 551 -21.26 12.79 16.15
C LEU A 551 -21.14 14.29 15.89
N GLY A 552 -19.91 14.82 15.83
CA GLY A 552 -19.68 16.22 15.50
C GLY A 552 -20.06 16.58 14.06
N ALA A 553 -19.80 15.69 13.10
CA ALA A 553 -20.20 15.86 11.71
C ALA A 553 -21.73 15.82 11.52
N PHE A 554 -22.39 14.86 12.18
CA PHE A 554 -23.83 14.66 12.15
C PHE A 554 -24.58 15.82 12.78
N GLU A 555 -24.09 16.36 13.89
CA GLU A 555 -24.65 17.56 14.53
C GLU A 555 -24.54 18.79 13.61
N ARG A 556 -23.40 18.98 12.91
CA ARG A 556 -23.25 20.07 11.93
C ARG A 556 -24.18 19.94 10.74
N LEU A 557 -24.49 18.71 10.34
CA LEU A 557 -25.49 18.43 9.31
C LEU A 557 -26.92 18.74 9.80
N GLY A 558 -27.10 19.12 11.07
CA GLY A 558 -28.41 19.35 11.70
C GLY A 558 -29.07 18.08 12.22
N GLY A 559 -28.33 16.96 12.28
CA GLY A 559 -28.82 15.67 12.71
C GLY A 559 -29.18 15.64 14.20
N LYS A 560 -30.41 15.19 14.48
CA LYS A 560 -30.92 14.95 15.83
C LYS A 560 -31.53 13.55 15.88
N ASP A 561 -30.91 12.63 16.63
CA ASP A 561 -31.47 11.30 16.89
C ASP A 561 -31.35 10.99 18.39
N SER A 562 -32.47 11.07 19.11
CA SER A 562 -32.53 10.81 20.55
C SER A 562 -32.24 9.34 20.90
N LYS A 563 -32.53 8.40 19.99
CA LYS A 563 -32.21 6.98 20.18
C LYS A 563 -30.72 6.74 19.99
N LEU A 564 -30.08 7.43 19.05
CA LEU A 564 -28.63 7.39 18.87
C LEU A 564 -27.94 8.01 20.09
N ALA A 565 -28.39 9.18 20.55
CA ALA A 565 -27.84 9.82 21.75
C ALA A 565 -27.95 8.90 22.98
N LYS A 566 -29.11 8.26 23.18
CA LYS A 566 -29.33 7.27 24.24
C LYS A 566 -28.47 6.02 24.07
N ALA A 567 -28.20 5.59 22.83
CA ALA A 567 -27.37 4.41 22.57
C ALA A 567 -25.88 4.71 22.80
N VAL A 568 -25.40 5.89 22.40
CA VAL A 568 -24.03 6.36 22.66
C VAL A 568 -23.77 6.56 24.15
N SER A 569 -24.76 7.04 24.90
CA SER A 569 -24.64 7.26 26.35
C SER A 569 -24.70 5.98 27.18
N LYS A 570 -25.10 4.85 26.59
CA LYS A 570 -25.06 3.56 27.28
C LYS A 570 -23.61 3.09 27.39
N GLN A 571 -23.31 2.40 28.48
CA GLN A 571 -22.04 1.72 28.65
C GLN A 571 -21.88 0.65 27.58
N ARG A 572 -20.73 0.64 26.90
CA ARG A 572 -20.33 -0.31 25.86
C ARG A 572 -19.06 -1.02 26.26
N THR A 573 -18.92 -2.28 25.86
CA THR A 573 -17.70 -3.05 26.09
C THR A 573 -16.90 -3.14 24.79
N LEU A 574 -15.68 -2.60 24.81
CA LEU A 574 -14.69 -2.71 23.75
C LEU A 574 -13.75 -3.87 24.10
N SER A 575 -13.37 -4.69 23.12
CA SER A 575 -12.47 -5.84 23.35
C SER A 575 -11.28 -5.75 22.40
N TYR A 576 -10.08 -5.81 22.95
CA TYR A 576 -8.81 -5.71 22.23
C TYR A 576 -7.95 -6.94 22.51
N GLU A 577 -7.38 -7.53 21.46
CA GLU A 577 -6.47 -8.67 21.59
C GLU A 577 -5.02 -8.20 21.48
N PHE A 578 -4.18 -8.70 22.38
CA PHE A 578 -2.73 -8.53 22.40
C PHE A 578 -2.07 -9.91 22.39
N PRO A 579 -1.85 -10.51 21.20
CA PRO A 579 -1.29 -11.85 21.07
C PRO A 579 0.07 -12.03 21.74
N ALA A 580 0.87 -10.96 21.84
CA ALA A 580 2.17 -10.99 22.51
C ALA A 580 2.09 -11.30 24.02
N LEU A 581 0.91 -11.17 24.63
CA LEU A 581 0.65 -11.53 26.03
C LEU A 581 0.27 -13.02 26.21
N SER A 582 0.07 -13.79 25.13
CA SER A 582 -0.60 -15.10 25.14
C SER A 582 0.14 -16.27 25.80
N THR A 583 1.25 -16.05 26.52
CA THR A 583 1.85 -17.12 27.35
C THR A 583 0.94 -17.52 28.52
N HIS A 584 -0.15 -16.79 28.77
CA HIS A 584 -1.23 -17.18 29.70
C HIS A 584 -2.57 -17.13 28.94
N ALA A 585 -3.19 -18.29 28.72
CA ALA A 585 -4.29 -18.50 27.75
C ALA A 585 -5.60 -17.72 28.03
N GLU A 586 -5.76 -17.06 29.18
CA GLU A 586 -6.89 -16.14 29.47
C GLU A 586 -6.47 -14.65 29.50
N SER A 587 -5.20 -14.33 29.25
CA SER A 587 -4.62 -13.00 29.53
C SER A 587 -4.47 -12.05 28.34
N SER A 588 -4.62 -12.53 27.09
CA SER A 588 -4.32 -11.74 25.88
C SER A 588 -5.39 -10.71 25.52
N PHE A 589 -6.60 -10.83 26.05
CA PHE A 589 -7.67 -9.87 25.80
C PHE A 589 -7.73 -8.79 26.89
N VAL A 590 -8.02 -7.56 26.47
CA VAL A 590 -8.40 -6.44 27.33
C VAL A 590 -9.81 -5.98 26.97
N LYS A 591 -10.72 -5.99 27.96
CA LYS A 591 -12.11 -5.56 27.83
C LYS A 591 -12.32 -4.22 28.53
N LEU A 592 -12.59 -3.16 27.77
CA LEU A 592 -12.83 -1.82 28.32
C LEU A 592 -14.31 -1.48 28.27
N SER A 593 -14.88 -1.11 29.40
CA SER A 593 -16.12 -0.34 29.45
C SER A 593 -15.86 1.10 28.98
N SER A 594 -16.76 1.61 28.16
CA SER A 594 -16.77 2.98 27.66
C SER A 594 -18.16 3.59 27.81
N LYS A 595 -18.25 4.84 28.29
CA LYS A 595 -19.51 5.55 28.54
C LYS A 595 -19.29 7.06 28.45
N THR A 596 -20.32 7.81 28.07
CA THR A 596 -20.31 9.28 28.19
C THR A 596 -20.38 9.69 29.67
N PRO A 597 -19.42 10.48 30.18
CA PRO A 597 -19.46 11.00 31.53
C PRO A 597 -20.68 11.92 31.72
N THR A 598 -21.27 11.86 32.90
CA THR A 598 -22.43 12.66 33.29
C THR A 598 -22.06 14.10 33.64
N SER A 599 -20.82 14.34 34.07
CA SER A 599 -20.23 15.62 34.46
C SER A 599 -20.28 16.68 33.36
N TYR A 600 -20.41 16.27 32.09
CA TYR A 600 -20.53 17.18 30.95
C TYR A 600 -21.97 17.57 30.59
N GLN A 601 -23.00 17.00 31.23
CA GLN A 601 -24.39 17.39 30.97
C GLN A 601 -24.66 18.83 31.41
N GLY A 602 -25.06 19.70 30.47
CA GLY A 602 -25.39 21.11 30.75
C GLY A 602 -24.20 22.06 30.87
N THR A 603 -22.96 21.58 30.64
CA THR A 603 -21.77 22.45 30.52
C THR A 603 -21.66 23.04 29.12
N ASP A 604 -21.12 24.26 29.00
CA ASP A 604 -20.81 24.86 27.69
C ASP A 604 -19.88 23.92 26.92
N ARG A 605 -20.39 23.39 25.81
CA ARG A 605 -19.60 22.61 24.86
C ARG A 605 -18.55 23.54 24.26
N VAL A 606 -17.33 23.51 24.79
CA VAL A 606 -16.21 24.26 24.21
C VAL A 606 -15.56 23.44 23.09
N ARG A 607 -15.42 24.04 21.90
CA ARG A 607 -14.73 23.45 20.75
C ARG A 607 -13.25 23.30 21.09
N VAL A 608 -12.74 22.07 21.12
CA VAL A 608 -11.36 21.78 21.58
C VAL A 608 -10.35 21.80 20.43
N ASP A 609 -10.75 21.41 19.21
CA ASP A 609 -9.98 21.64 17.98
C ASP A 609 -10.80 21.39 16.70
N ASP A 610 -10.24 21.76 15.55
CA ASP A 610 -10.81 21.57 14.21
C ASP A 610 -10.40 20.23 13.56
N SER A 611 -9.47 19.49 14.16
CA SER A 611 -8.95 18.22 13.65
C SER A 611 -9.85 17.02 13.95
N CYS A 612 -10.60 17.07 15.06
CA CYS A 612 -11.58 16.06 15.44
C CYS A 612 -12.99 16.38 14.94
N GLY A 613 -13.20 17.54 14.31
CA GLY A 613 -14.50 17.93 13.79
C GLY A 613 -15.62 17.82 14.82
N GLY A 614 -15.37 18.01 16.12
CA GLY A 614 -16.39 17.83 17.16
C GLY A 614 -16.14 18.65 18.42
N TRP A 615 -17.19 18.83 19.21
CA TRP A 615 -17.14 19.51 20.51
C TRP A 615 -16.45 18.59 21.55
N GLY A 616 -15.12 18.68 21.66
CA GLY A 616 -14.28 17.70 22.34
C GLY A 616 -14.40 17.54 23.86
N ARG A 617 -15.04 18.45 24.61
CA ARG A 617 -15.16 18.28 26.07
C ARG A 617 -16.25 17.29 26.49
N GLY A 618 -17.35 17.18 25.75
CA GLY A 618 -18.51 16.38 26.18
C GLY A 618 -18.42 14.86 25.99
N ASN A 619 -17.30 14.35 25.44
CA ASN A 619 -17.18 12.95 25.02
C ASN A 619 -15.91 12.23 25.52
N THR A 620 -15.14 12.81 26.43
CA THR A 620 -14.04 12.11 27.13
C THR A 620 -14.61 10.82 27.75
N GLY A 621 -13.99 9.64 27.60
CA GLY A 621 -14.56 8.36 28.13
C GLY A 621 -15.49 7.57 27.19
N VAL A 622 -15.95 8.17 26.07
CA VAL A 622 -16.76 7.50 25.02
C VAL A 622 -15.90 6.68 24.03
N ALA A 623 -14.59 6.89 24.09
CA ALA A 623 -13.67 6.53 23.03
C ALA A 623 -12.25 6.25 23.56
N LEU A 624 -11.65 5.11 23.17
CA LEU A 624 -10.22 4.86 23.22
C LEU A 624 -9.49 5.62 22.09
N TRP A 625 -8.47 6.39 22.45
CA TRP A 625 -7.67 7.13 21.48
C TRP A 625 -6.68 6.22 20.73
N GLU A 626 -6.42 6.52 19.45
CA GLU A 626 -5.53 5.69 18.61
C GLU A 626 -4.10 5.64 19.15
N GLY A 627 -3.58 6.76 19.68
CA GLY A 627 -2.28 6.79 20.34
C GLY A 627 -2.22 5.88 21.57
N SER A 628 -3.36 5.67 22.26
CA SER A 628 -3.48 4.74 23.39
C SER A 628 -3.36 3.29 22.94
N PHE A 629 -4.07 2.91 21.87
CA PHE A 629 -3.97 1.57 21.31
C PHE A 629 -2.58 1.26 20.75
N VAL A 630 -2.01 2.17 19.95
CA VAL A 630 -0.67 1.98 19.36
C VAL A 630 0.41 1.89 20.45
N LEU A 631 0.30 2.71 21.50
CA LEU A 631 1.20 2.63 22.66
C LEU A 631 1.07 1.29 23.38
N ALA A 632 -0.17 0.85 23.67
CA ALA A 632 -0.44 -0.41 24.35
C ALA A 632 0.02 -1.62 23.52
N GLU A 633 -0.22 -1.61 22.21
CA GLU A 633 0.22 -2.67 21.30
C GLU A 633 1.76 -2.76 21.26
N TRP A 634 2.44 -1.61 21.11
CA TRP A 634 3.90 -1.57 21.15
C TRP A 634 4.42 -2.07 22.48
N LEU A 635 3.84 -1.61 23.59
CA LEU A 635 4.23 -1.99 24.96
C LEU A 635 4.03 -3.49 25.20
N SER A 636 2.94 -4.08 24.71
CA SER A 636 2.64 -5.52 24.88
C SER A 636 3.73 -6.45 24.33
N ARG A 637 4.52 -5.96 23.36
CA ARG A 637 5.64 -6.68 22.74
C ARG A 637 6.97 -6.47 23.48
N GLN A 638 7.00 -5.63 24.51
CA GLN A 638 8.21 -5.29 25.28
C GLN A 638 8.36 -6.14 26.55
N SER A 639 8.08 -7.45 26.50
CA SER A 639 8.26 -8.32 27.68
C SER A 639 9.73 -8.40 28.13
N THR A 640 10.66 -8.32 27.16
CA THR A 640 12.11 -8.23 27.36
C THR A 640 12.67 -7.00 26.62
N PRO A 641 12.57 -5.80 27.21
CA PRO A 641 12.89 -4.53 26.53
C PRO A 641 14.34 -4.40 26.00
N THR A 642 15.24 -5.30 26.36
CA THR A 642 16.64 -5.36 25.87
C THR A 642 16.92 -6.51 24.90
N GLY A 643 15.88 -7.19 24.39
CA GLY A 643 16.03 -8.30 23.46
C GLY A 643 16.54 -7.91 22.06
N SER A 644 16.58 -6.61 21.73
CA SER A 644 17.20 -6.08 20.51
C SER A 644 18.17 -4.95 20.84
N ASP A 645 19.26 -4.84 20.07
CA ASP A 645 20.29 -3.80 20.26
C ASP A 645 19.73 -2.38 20.16
N GLU A 646 18.77 -2.17 19.24
CA GLU A 646 18.07 -0.90 19.03
C GLU A 646 17.25 -0.49 20.27
N MET A 647 16.51 -1.42 20.87
CA MET A 647 15.72 -1.13 22.07
C MET A 647 16.59 -1.07 23.33
N ALA A 648 17.67 -1.86 23.40
CA ALA A 648 18.62 -1.79 24.51
C ALA A 648 19.24 -0.38 24.63
N GLU A 649 19.63 0.24 23.51
CA GLU A 649 20.11 1.62 23.46
C GLU A 649 19.07 2.63 23.93
N VAL A 650 17.86 2.50 23.39
CA VAL A 650 16.71 3.34 23.69
C VAL A 650 16.20 3.17 25.14
N MET A 651 16.56 2.08 25.82
CA MET A 651 16.20 1.78 27.22
C MET A 651 17.38 1.88 28.23
N ARG A 652 18.63 2.07 27.76
CA ARG A 652 19.85 2.22 28.60
C ARG A 652 19.67 3.20 29.78
N GLY A 653 19.93 2.73 31.01
CA GLY A 653 19.97 3.56 32.22
C GLY A 653 18.61 3.83 32.89
N ALA A 654 17.48 3.64 32.19
CA ALA A 654 16.15 3.58 32.81
C ALA A 654 15.85 2.18 33.39
N TRP A 655 16.58 1.18 32.89
CA TRP A 655 16.46 -0.23 33.24
C TRP A 655 17.80 -0.69 33.85
N GLY A 656 17.77 -1.06 35.13
CA GLY A 656 18.88 -1.74 35.80
C GLY A 656 18.63 -3.25 35.86
N PRO A 657 19.67 -4.09 36.04
CA PRO A 657 19.46 -5.53 36.18
C PRO A 657 18.61 -5.80 37.43
N ASN A 658 17.38 -6.29 37.22
CA ASN A 658 16.63 -7.01 38.25
C ASN A 658 16.78 -8.52 38.01
N GLU A 659 16.57 -9.32 39.04
CA GLU A 659 16.74 -10.79 38.97
C GLU A 659 15.83 -11.45 37.91
N SER A 660 14.78 -10.76 37.46
CA SER A 660 13.78 -11.27 36.51
C SER A 660 13.98 -10.85 35.05
N GLY A 661 14.86 -9.88 34.75
CA GLY A 661 15.08 -9.38 33.39
C GLY A 661 13.84 -8.82 32.69
N GLY A 662 12.84 -8.33 33.44
CA GLY A 662 11.56 -7.82 32.91
C GLY A 662 10.91 -6.74 33.79
N TRP A 663 9.65 -6.39 33.52
CA TRP A 663 8.93 -5.31 34.22
C TRP A 663 8.40 -5.67 35.62
N ARG A 664 8.49 -6.94 36.00
CA ARG A 664 7.86 -7.48 37.22
C ARG A 664 8.32 -6.73 38.48
N GLY A 665 7.37 -6.20 39.24
CA GLY A 665 7.59 -5.53 40.52
C GLY A 665 8.06 -4.08 40.41
N MET A 666 8.12 -3.52 39.20
CA MET A 666 8.43 -2.10 39.01
C MET A 666 7.16 -1.25 39.10
N THR A 667 7.27 -0.04 39.64
CA THR A 667 6.14 0.90 39.70
C THR A 667 6.06 1.76 38.44
N GLY A 668 4.84 1.96 37.93
CA GLY A 668 4.56 2.87 36.83
C GLY A 668 3.35 3.77 37.10
N VAL A 669 3.30 4.91 36.40
CA VAL A 669 2.20 5.89 36.47
C VAL A 669 1.69 6.19 35.07
N GLU A 670 0.38 6.19 34.84
CA GLU A 670 -0.20 6.72 33.59
C GLU A 670 -0.86 8.08 33.83
N LEU A 671 -0.47 9.09 33.05
CA LEU A 671 -1.03 10.44 33.09
C LEU A 671 -2.17 10.57 32.09
N GLY A 672 -3.36 10.97 32.57
CA GLY A 672 -4.54 11.15 31.71
C GLY A 672 -4.99 9.83 31.08
N ALA A 673 -5.17 8.81 31.91
CA ALA A 673 -5.37 7.43 31.50
C ALA A 673 -6.68 7.20 30.72
N GLY A 674 -7.71 8.04 30.93
CA GLY A 674 -9.01 7.85 30.27
C GLY A 674 -9.60 6.46 30.55
N LEU A 675 -9.59 5.57 29.56
CA LEU A 675 -10.07 4.18 29.72
C LEU A 675 -9.03 3.22 30.35
N GLY A 676 -7.75 3.62 30.43
CA GLY A 676 -6.69 2.88 31.14
C GLY A 676 -6.00 1.75 30.37
N LEU A 677 -6.17 1.68 29.04
CA LEU A 677 -5.61 0.58 28.25
C LEU A 677 -4.09 0.39 28.42
N PRO A 678 -3.24 1.44 28.35
CA PRO A 678 -1.80 1.28 28.54
C PRO A 678 -1.46 0.78 29.96
N SER A 679 -2.12 1.30 31.00
CA SER A 679 -1.95 0.80 32.38
C SER A 679 -2.33 -0.66 32.54
N ILE A 680 -3.42 -1.11 31.91
CA ILE A 680 -3.86 -2.51 31.97
C ILE A 680 -2.85 -3.43 31.26
N VAL A 681 -2.34 -3.03 30.09
CA VAL A 681 -1.33 -3.81 29.38
C VAL A 681 -0.01 -3.83 30.17
N ALA A 682 0.40 -2.70 30.72
CA ALA A 682 1.59 -2.59 31.56
C ALA A 682 1.49 -3.48 32.82
N SER A 683 0.33 -3.53 33.48
CA SER A 683 0.14 -4.38 34.66
C SER A 683 0.17 -5.87 34.31
N LYS A 684 -0.35 -6.26 33.15
CA LYS A 684 -0.22 -7.64 32.61
C LYS A 684 1.22 -8.04 32.30
N LEU A 685 2.12 -7.07 32.04
CA LEU A 685 3.56 -7.30 31.93
C LEU A 685 4.27 -7.39 33.30
N GLY A 686 3.54 -7.14 34.39
CA GLY A 686 4.02 -7.26 35.77
C GLY A 686 4.38 -5.93 36.45
N LEU A 687 4.10 -4.77 35.84
CA LEU A 687 4.24 -3.49 36.54
C LEU A 687 3.15 -3.30 37.60
N GLU A 688 3.50 -2.63 38.68
CA GLU A 688 2.55 -2.07 39.64
C GLU A 688 2.13 -0.67 39.16
N MET A 689 0.96 -0.57 38.54
CA MET A 689 0.52 0.65 37.85
C MET A 689 -0.38 1.54 38.72
N VAL A 690 -0.17 2.85 38.65
CA VAL A 690 -1.10 3.88 39.13
C VAL A 690 -1.67 4.61 37.92
N ALA A 691 -2.91 4.30 37.55
CA ALA A 691 -3.59 4.97 36.45
C ALA A 691 -4.26 6.25 36.97
N THR A 692 -3.99 7.40 36.34
CA THR A 692 -4.44 8.70 36.84
C THR A 692 -5.25 9.51 35.85
N ASP A 693 -6.26 10.22 36.34
CA ASP A 693 -7.04 11.20 35.59
C ASP A 693 -7.48 12.36 36.52
N GLY A 694 -7.95 13.47 35.92
CA GLY A 694 -8.40 14.67 36.62
C GLY A 694 -9.93 14.81 36.71
N ASP A 695 -10.69 13.91 36.10
CA ASP A 695 -12.17 13.93 36.05
C ASP A 695 -12.75 12.74 36.84
N ASP A 696 -13.61 13.02 37.83
CA ASP A 696 -14.11 11.99 38.76
C ASP A 696 -15.00 10.94 38.06
N ASP A 697 -15.78 11.32 37.05
CA ASP A 697 -16.58 10.38 36.27
C ASP A 697 -15.70 9.46 35.42
N VAL A 698 -14.56 9.98 34.94
CA VAL A 698 -13.56 9.17 34.21
C VAL A 698 -12.87 8.20 35.16
N LEU A 699 -12.57 8.62 36.39
CA LEU A 699 -11.97 7.76 37.41
C LEU A 699 -12.88 6.59 37.80
N GLU A 700 -14.21 6.78 37.86
CA GLU A 700 -15.16 5.69 38.10
C GLU A 700 -15.10 4.64 36.99
N LEU A 701 -15.14 5.07 35.73
CA LEU A 701 -15.06 4.18 34.56
C LEU A 701 -13.70 3.49 34.46
N LEU A 702 -12.62 4.21 34.73
CA LEU A 702 -11.26 3.70 34.76
C LEU A 702 -11.10 2.61 35.83
N SER A 703 -11.73 2.78 36.99
CA SER A 703 -11.70 1.78 38.08
C SER A 703 -12.38 0.49 37.65
N GLN A 704 -13.57 0.57 37.03
CA GLN A 704 -14.27 -0.59 36.47
C GLN A 704 -13.42 -1.33 35.41
N ASN A 705 -12.72 -0.58 34.55
CA ASN A 705 -11.86 -1.15 33.52
C ASN A 705 -10.65 -1.86 34.11
N ILE A 706 -10.02 -1.29 35.13
CA ILE A 706 -8.91 -1.94 35.81
C ILE A 706 -9.40 -3.24 36.45
N GLU A 707 -10.45 -3.19 37.27
CA GLU A 707 -11.02 -4.35 37.96
C GLU A 707 -11.40 -5.49 36.99
N THR A 708 -11.94 -5.14 35.81
CA THR A 708 -12.32 -6.12 34.78
C THR A 708 -11.12 -6.88 34.19
N ASN A 709 -9.92 -6.28 34.21
CA ASN A 709 -8.77 -6.81 33.47
C ASN A 709 -7.56 -7.18 34.33
N THR A 710 -7.55 -6.81 35.60
CA THR A 710 -6.49 -7.14 36.55
C THR A 710 -6.80 -8.41 37.32
N SER A 711 -5.78 -9.26 37.48
CA SER A 711 -5.78 -10.44 38.36
C SER A 711 -4.87 -10.17 39.58
N PRO A 712 -4.80 -11.07 40.58
CA PRO A 712 -3.85 -10.93 41.70
C PRO A 712 -2.38 -10.74 41.25
N GLU A 713 -2.02 -11.23 40.06
CA GLU A 713 -0.69 -11.10 39.46
C GLU A 713 -0.47 -9.77 38.70
N ALA A 714 -1.54 -9.11 38.26
CA ALA A 714 -1.50 -7.85 37.51
C ALA A 714 -2.00 -6.70 38.40
N LYS A 715 -1.08 -5.93 38.99
CA LYS A 715 -1.43 -4.90 39.97
C LYS A 715 -1.62 -3.53 39.30
N ALA A 716 -2.85 -3.03 39.28
CA ALA A 716 -3.10 -1.63 38.93
C ALA A 716 -4.13 -1.03 39.88
N ARG A 717 -4.00 0.28 40.15
CA ARG A 717 -4.98 1.05 40.92
C ARG A 717 -5.23 2.42 40.30
N VAL A 718 -6.37 3.01 40.64
CA VAL A 718 -6.78 4.34 40.19
C VAL A 718 -6.45 5.38 41.24
N SER A 719 -6.02 6.57 40.81
CA SER A 719 -5.83 7.73 41.67
C SER A 719 -6.12 9.02 40.92
N ARG A 720 -6.72 10.00 41.60
CA ARG A 720 -6.93 11.33 41.03
C ARG A 720 -5.59 12.04 40.89
N LEU A 721 -5.33 12.67 39.76
CA LEU A 721 -4.16 13.54 39.59
C LEU A 721 -4.49 14.69 38.64
N VAL A 722 -4.42 15.92 39.15
CA VAL A 722 -4.51 17.13 38.33
C VAL A 722 -3.10 17.60 38.01
N TRP A 723 -2.79 17.78 36.72
CA TRP A 723 -1.45 18.19 36.31
C TRP A 723 -1.06 19.55 36.89
N GLY A 724 0.22 19.64 37.27
CA GLY A 724 0.81 20.79 37.93
C GLY A 724 0.62 20.85 39.44
N CYS A 725 -0.06 19.88 40.07
CA CYS A 725 -0.16 19.82 41.52
C CYS A 725 1.23 19.77 42.18
N ASP A 726 1.28 20.17 43.44
CA ASP A 726 2.49 20.06 44.26
C ASP A 726 2.59 18.64 44.83
N GLU A 727 3.83 18.18 45.01
CA GLU A 727 4.18 16.89 45.61
C GLU A 727 3.40 15.68 45.04
N PRO A 728 3.40 15.46 43.70
CA PRO A 728 2.61 14.39 43.09
C PRO A 728 3.04 12.98 43.52
N LEU A 729 4.27 12.77 43.96
CA LEU A 729 4.71 11.48 44.50
C LEU A 729 3.95 11.14 45.79
N GLU A 730 3.87 12.09 46.73
CA GLU A 730 3.14 11.91 47.99
C GLU A 730 1.64 11.76 47.74
N HIS A 731 1.09 12.58 46.84
CA HIS A 731 -0.32 12.49 46.44
C HIS A 731 -0.69 11.10 45.89
N LEU A 732 0.23 10.51 45.11
CA LEU A 732 0.07 9.17 44.58
C LEU A 732 0.50 8.08 45.58
N GLY A 733 1.01 8.39 46.77
CA GLY A 733 1.49 7.42 47.74
C GLY A 733 2.72 6.63 47.27
N LEU A 734 3.60 7.27 46.51
CA LEU A 734 4.86 6.71 46.00
C LEU A 734 6.03 7.21 46.85
N SER A 735 6.83 6.30 47.41
CA SER A 735 8.04 6.63 48.17
C SER A 735 9.24 6.97 47.27
N GLU A 736 9.22 6.54 46.02
CA GLU A 736 10.26 6.80 45.03
C GLU A 736 9.65 7.12 43.65
N PRO A 737 10.38 7.83 42.76
CA PRO A 737 9.94 8.05 41.39
C PRO A 737 9.64 6.74 40.64
N PRO A 738 8.50 6.64 39.92
CA PRO A 738 8.18 5.47 39.11
C PRO A 738 9.24 5.19 38.04
N LYS A 739 9.39 3.92 37.66
CA LYS A 739 10.30 3.51 36.57
C LYS A 739 9.71 3.85 35.21
N LEU A 740 8.39 3.83 35.09
CA LEU A 740 7.69 4.10 33.84
C LEU A 740 6.60 5.14 34.05
N ILE A 741 6.59 6.18 33.21
CA ILE A 741 5.46 7.10 33.08
C ILE A 741 4.88 6.91 31.68
N LEU A 742 3.59 6.60 31.59
CA LEU A 742 2.86 6.47 30.34
C LEU A 742 1.95 7.68 30.15
N ALA A 743 1.75 8.09 28.90
CA ALA A 743 0.66 8.99 28.53
C ALA A 743 0.25 8.72 27.08
N SER A 744 -1.05 8.84 26.79
CA SER A 744 -1.54 8.64 25.42
C SER A 744 -2.51 9.73 25.00
N ASP A 745 -2.22 10.38 23.87
CA ASP A 745 -3.03 11.48 23.31
C ASP A 745 -3.40 12.58 24.32
N VAL A 746 -2.48 12.88 25.25
CA VAL A 746 -2.62 13.97 26.24
C VAL A 746 -2.14 15.33 25.73
N VAL A 747 -1.45 15.34 24.60
CA VAL A 747 -0.94 16.55 23.95
C VAL A 747 -1.84 16.87 22.78
N TYR A 748 -2.78 17.79 22.98
CA TYR A 748 -3.68 18.28 21.95
C TYR A 748 -4.08 19.73 22.21
N GLY A 749 -4.48 20.42 21.15
CA GLY A 749 -4.73 21.86 21.19
C GLY A 749 -3.44 22.68 21.37
N ASN A 750 -3.51 23.97 21.07
CA ASN A 750 -2.39 24.91 21.23
C ASN A 750 -2.57 25.72 22.54
N ASP A 751 -2.50 25.03 23.69
CA ASP A 751 -2.63 25.64 25.02
C ASP A 751 -1.31 25.51 25.81
N PRO A 752 -0.42 26.52 25.72
CA PRO A 752 0.87 26.50 26.40
C PRO A 752 0.78 26.43 27.93
N GLN A 753 -0.36 26.81 28.54
CA GLN A 753 -0.50 26.72 30.00
C GLN A 753 -0.66 25.27 30.43
N LYS A 754 -1.53 24.50 29.76
CA LYS A 754 -1.70 23.06 30.02
C LYS A 754 -0.42 22.28 29.78
N TRP A 755 0.31 22.61 28.71
CA TRP A 755 1.62 22.01 28.42
C TRP A 755 2.63 22.25 29.54
N LYS A 756 2.67 23.44 30.12
CA LYS A 756 3.54 23.72 31.28
C LYS A 756 3.18 22.88 32.50
N LEU A 757 1.89 22.71 32.78
CA LEU A 757 1.42 21.88 33.90
C LEU A 757 1.79 20.41 33.70
N LEU A 758 1.63 19.89 32.47
CA LEU A 758 2.03 18.52 32.12
C LEU A 758 3.56 18.33 32.26
N VAL A 759 4.36 19.26 31.72
CA VAL A 759 5.84 19.19 31.85
C VAL A 759 6.27 19.28 33.32
N LYS A 760 5.62 20.12 34.15
CA LYS A 760 5.87 20.17 35.60
C LYS A 760 5.62 18.81 36.24
N THR A 761 4.44 18.21 36.02
CA THR A 761 4.11 16.88 36.56
C THR A 761 5.09 15.80 36.09
N MET A 762 5.47 15.80 34.82
CA MET A 762 6.49 14.88 34.30
C MET A 762 7.83 15.06 35.05
N CYS A 763 8.26 16.30 35.30
CA CYS A 763 9.48 16.57 36.05
C CYS A 763 9.38 16.09 37.49
N ASP A 764 8.29 16.43 38.19
CA ASP A 764 8.11 16.14 39.61
C ASP A 764 7.97 14.63 39.87
N LEU A 765 7.49 13.86 38.89
CA LEU A 765 7.42 12.39 38.96
C LEU A 765 8.68 11.68 38.44
N SER A 766 9.59 12.35 37.72
CA SER A 766 10.72 11.67 37.08
C SER A 766 11.99 11.71 37.90
N GLY A 767 12.59 10.55 38.18
CA GLY A 767 13.95 10.40 38.67
C GLY A 767 14.98 10.15 37.55
N PRO A 768 16.27 9.94 37.89
CA PRO A 768 17.32 9.63 36.90
C PRO A 768 17.08 8.34 36.10
N SER A 769 16.34 7.39 36.68
CA SER A 769 16.01 6.11 36.04
C SER A 769 14.58 6.05 35.49
N THR A 770 13.84 7.16 35.47
CA THR A 770 12.45 7.16 34.99
C THR A 770 12.43 7.29 33.48
N LEU A 771 11.70 6.40 32.81
CA LEU A 771 11.36 6.50 31.40
C LEU A 771 9.96 7.09 31.26
N VAL A 772 9.82 8.17 30.50
CA VAL A 772 8.48 8.66 30.11
C VAL A 772 8.21 8.27 28.67
N VAL A 773 7.05 7.66 28.42
CA VAL A 773 6.61 7.21 27.09
C VAL A 773 5.29 7.89 26.77
N ILE A 774 5.27 8.65 25.67
CA ILE A 774 4.08 9.36 25.21
C ILE A 774 3.71 8.88 23.81
N GLY A 775 2.57 8.21 23.67
CA GLY A 775 1.97 7.89 22.38
C GLY A 775 1.05 9.04 21.92
N ASN A 776 1.20 9.52 20.70
CA ASN A 776 0.38 10.61 20.17
C ASN A 776 0.09 10.46 18.67
N VAL A 777 -1.14 10.79 18.25
CA VAL A 777 -1.47 10.96 16.84
C VAL A 777 -0.92 12.30 16.35
N GLN A 778 -0.12 12.31 15.28
CA GLN A 778 0.34 13.52 14.63
C GLN A 778 -0.84 14.19 13.90
N ARG A 779 -1.49 15.18 14.53
CA ARG A 779 -2.69 15.80 13.96
C ARG A 779 -2.37 16.82 12.86
N TYR A 780 -1.18 17.42 12.90
CA TYR A 780 -0.75 18.44 11.96
C TYR A 780 0.64 18.16 11.35
N PRO A 781 0.93 18.68 10.15
CA PRO A 781 2.30 18.69 9.61
C PRO A 781 3.28 19.38 10.56
N VAL A 782 4.57 18.96 10.53
CA VAL A 782 5.65 19.35 11.46
C VAL A 782 5.88 20.86 11.58
N HIS A 783 5.40 21.65 10.63
CA HIS A 783 5.54 23.12 10.60
C HIS A 783 4.23 23.89 10.78
N HIS A 784 3.13 23.20 11.07
CA HIS A 784 1.85 23.86 11.26
C HIS A 784 1.84 24.69 12.56
N PRO A 785 1.23 25.89 12.60
CA PRO A 785 1.23 26.74 13.80
C PRO A 785 0.63 26.07 15.04
N MET A 786 -0.33 25.16 14.82
CA MET A 786 -1.02 24.36 15.85
C MET A 786 -0.40 22.97 16.07
N ALA A 787 0.74 22.66 15.45
CA ALA A 787 1.36 21.34 15.57
C ALA A 787 1.80 21.06 17.01
N GLU A 788 1.51 19.85 17.48
CA GLU A 788 1.96 19.35 18.79
C GLU A 788 3.48 19.24 18.86
N THR A 789 4.18 19.31 17.71
CA THR A 789 5.64 19.30 17.61
C THR A 789 6.28 20.30 18.57
N LYS A 790 5.70 21.49 18.78
CA LYS A 790 6.22 22.48 19.73
C LYS A 790 6.28 21.97 21.18
N PHE A 791 5.30 21.19 21.61
CA PHE A 791 5.38 20.56 22.93
C PHE A 791 6.61 19.63 22.99
N PHE A 792 6.75 18.76 21.99
CA PHE A 792 7.78 17.72 21.98
C PHE A 792 9.20 18.24 21.66
N SER A 793 9.35 19.38 20.97
CA SER A 793 10.65 19.95 20.58
C SER A 793 11.07 21.19 21.35
N GLU A 794 10.12 21.95 21.93
CA GLU A 794 10.41 23.20 22.63
C GLU A 794 10.05 23.09 24.12
N ALA A 795 8.83 22.67 24.46
CA ALA A 795 8.35 22.69 25.85
C ALA A 795 9.09 21.69 26.76
N THR A 796 9.46 20.52 26.24
CA THR A 796 10.17 19.47 26.99
C THR A 796 11.70 19.60 26.91
N ALA A 797 12.24 20.35 25.95
CA ALA A 797 13.66 20.31 25.57
C ALA A 797 14.64 20.77 26.66
N ARG A 798 14.17 21.60 27.60
CA ARG A 798 14.97 22.03 28.76
C ARG A 798 15.23 20.89 29.73
N ASP A 799 14.19 20.10 30.01
CA ASP A 799 14.19 19.16 31.13
C ASP A 799 14.43 17.71 30.69
N PHE A 800 14.15 17.39 29.42
CA PHE A 800 14.23 16.04 28.89
C PHE A 800 15.12 15.91 27.65
N GLU A 801 15.74 14.74 27.52
CA GLU A 801 16.21 14.19 26.26
C GLU A 801 15.07 13.40 25.61
N ARG A 802 14.88 13.54 24.30
CA ARG A 802 13.78 12.93 23.55
C ARG A 802 14.32 12.06 22.42
N THR A 803 13.74 10.87 22.28
CA THR A 803 13.94 9.96 21.14
C THR A 803 12.56 9.51 20.63
N GLU A 804 12.45 9.21 19.35
CA GLU A 804 11.23 8.60 18.78
C GLU A 804 11.44 7.11 18.56
N VAL A 805 10.40 6.31 18.85
CA VAL A 805 10.41 4.90 18.47
C VAL A 805 10.37 4.81 16.95
N PRO A 806 11.29 4.06 16.31
CA PRO A 806 11.29 3.84 14.87
C PRO A 806 9.96 3.27 14.39
N VAL A 807 9.45 3.79 13.26
CA VAL A 807 8.18 3.33 12.68
C VAL A 807 8.20 1.82 12.37
N THR A 808 9.37 1.25 12.10
CA THR A 808 9.58 -0.19 11.88
C THR A 808 9.28 -1.04 13.10
N SER A 809 9.44 -0.49 14.31
CA SER A 809 9.18 -1.16 15.58
C SER A 809 7.68 -1.19 15.93
N LEU A 810 6.86 -0.38 15.26
CA LEU A 810 5.39 -0.41 15.39
C LEU A 810 4.78 -1.62 14.64
N HIS A 811 3.56 -2.01 15.02
CA HIS A 811 2.79 -3.01 14.29
C HIS A 811 2.67 -2.60 12.81
N PRO A 812 2.76 -3.55 11.85
CA PRO A 812 2.63 -3.26 10.41
C PRO A 812 1.48 -2.32 10.05
N ASP A 813 0.32 -2.45 10.70
CA ASP A 813 -0.86 -1.63 10.42
C ASP A 813 -0.70 -0.15 10.78
N PHE A 814 0.23 0.18 11.68
CA PHE A 814 0.51 1.54 12.14
C PHE A 814 1.81 2.12 11.59
N ARG A 815 2.46 1.44 10.64
CA ARG A 815 3.72 1.91 10.01
C ARG A 815 3.46 2.99 8.96
N ARG A 816 2.91 4.12 9.38
CA ARG A 816 2.59 5.27 8.52
C ARG A 816 3.38 6.49 8.96
N THR A 817 3.60 7.43 8.06
CA THR A 817 4.32 8.69 8.33
C THR A 817 3.47 9.89 7.91
N GLY A 818 3.53 11.00 8.65
CA GLY A 818 2.83 12.25 8.32
C GLY A 818 1.53 12.45 9.09
N GLY A 819 0.69 13.37 8.61
CA GLY A 819 -0.57 13.72 9.29
C GLY A 819 -1.51 12.52 9.42
N GLY A 820 -1.88 12.19 10.65
CA GLY A 820 -2.68 11.02 11.04
C GLY A 820 -1.87 9.79 11.47
N ALA A 821 -0.54 9.84 11.46
CA ALA A 821 0.30 8.75 11.98
C ALA A 821 0.43 8.81 13.51
N CYS A 822 0.49 7.66 14.17
CA CYS A 822 0.86 7.58 15.58
C CYS A 822 2.38 7.59 15.75
N VAL A 823 2.86 8.39 16.69
CA VAL A 823 4.28 8.47 17.07
C VAL A 823 4.41 8.16 18.55
N ILE A 824 5.40 7.34 18.91
CA ILE A 824 5.74 7.07 20.32
C ILE A 824 7.03 7.83 20.64
N HIS A 825 6.94 8.74 21.60
CA HIS A 825 8.05 9.55 22.08
C HIS A 825 8.56 9.02 23.42
N LEU A 826 9.86 8.95 23.55
CA LEU A 826 10.55 8.50 24.75
C LEU A 826 11.33 9.66 25.34
N PHE A 827 11.16 9.91 26.63
CA PHE A 827 11.84 10.97 27.35
C PHE A 827 12.62 10.45 28.54
N ARG A 828 13.80 11.04 28.74
CA ARG A 828 14.63 10.86 29.94
C ARG A 828 14.96 12.20 30.56
N ARG A 829 14.89 12.28 31.88
CA ARG A 829 15.20 13.51 32.61
C ARG A 829 16.68 13.84 32.46
N ARG A 830 17.00 15.07 32.07
CA ARG A 830 18.39 15.54 31.97
C ARG A 830 18.99 15.73 33.37
N PRO A 831 20.27 15.34 33.58
CA PRO A 831 20.99 15.65 34.82
C PRO A 831 21.07 17.16 35.08
N GLU A 832 20.95 17.55 36.35
CA GLU A 832 20.99 18.96 36.78
C GLU A 832 22.29 19.69 36.39
N SER A 833 23.40 18.96 36.23
CA SER A 833 24.69 19.49 35.75
C SER A 833 24.67 19.98 34.30
N LEU A 834 23.86 19.36 33.43
CA LEU A 834 23.73 19.72 32.01
C LEU A 834 22.75 20.88 31.78
N LYS A 835 21.82 21.13 32.71
CA LYS A 835 20.83 22.22 32.64
C LYS A 835 21.47 23.62 32.74
N ARG A 836 22.54 23.77 33.54
CA ARG A 836 23.26 25.05 33.72
C ARG A 836 24.06 25.51 32.49
N SER A 837 24.59 24.57 31.69
CA SER A 837 25.41 24.89 30.50
C SER A 837 24.63 25.62 29.40
N ARG A 838 23.31 25.36 29.30
CA ARG A 838 22.44 25.98 28.31
C ARG A 838 21.88 27.34 28.76
N SER A 839 21.61 27.55 30.06
CA SER A 839 21.14 28.87 30.51
C SER A 839 22.18 29.96 30.29
N ASP A 840 23.48 29.65 30.48
CA ASP A 840 24.56 30.61 30.24
C ASP A 840 24.81 30.83 28.74
N SER A 841 24.67 29.78 27.91
CA SER A 841 24.80 29.93 26.45
C SER A 841 23.61 30.67 25.83
N ASP A 842 22.37 30.46 26.29
CA ASP A 842 21.17 31.15 25.80
C ASP A 842 21.13 32.63 26.25
N VAL A 843 21.63 32.94 27.46
CA VAL A 843 21.81 34.33 27.92
C VAL A 843 22.90 35.04 27.11
N SER A 844 23.99 34.33 26.77
CA SER A 844 25.03 34.87 25.90
C SER A 844 24.53 35.07 24.45
N GLU A 845 23.78 34.13 23.88
CA GLU A 845 23.17 34.25 22.56
C GLU A 845 22.10 35.35 22.50
N ARG A 846 21.26 35.50 23.53
CA ARG A 846 20.28 36.60 23.60
C ARG A 846 20.96 37.95 23.72
N LYS A 847 22.07 38.08 24.46
CA LYS A 847 22.90 39.31 24.50
C LYS A 847 23.57 39.58 23.15
N VAL A 848 24.04 38.55 22.45
CA VAL A 848 24.63 38.68 21.09
C VAL A 848 23.57 39.05 20.05
N LYS A 849 22.36 38.48 20.12
CA LYS A 849 21.23 38.84 19.22
C LYS A 849 20.70 40.25 19.51
N LYS A 850 20.63 40.68 20.78
CA LYS A 850 20.21 42.05 21.15
C LYS A 850 21.23 43.11 20.70
N SER A 851 22.54 42.85 20.86
CA SER A 851 23.61 43.74 20.36
C SER A 851 23.70 43.78 18.83
N LYS A 852 23.42 42.67 18.13
CA LYS A 852 23.29 42.65 16.65
C LYS A 852 22.07 43.44 16.17
N LYS A 853 20.93 43.39 16.87
CA LYS A 853 19.71 44.15 16.52
C LYS A 853 19.91 45.66 16.72
N GLU A 854 20.58 46.08 17.78
CA GLU A 854 20.93 47.51 18.01
C GLU A 854 21.97 48.03 17.01
N LYS A 855 22.96 47.20 16.62
CA LYS A 855 23.91 47.54 15.54
C LYS A 855 23.23 47.64 14.17
N LYS A 856 22.22 46.80 13.88
CA LYS A 856 21.44 46.83 12.63
C LYS A 856 20.54 48.07 12.56
N GLY A 857 19.86 48.42 13.66
CA GLY A 857 19.06 49.65 13.76
C GLY A 857 19.89 50.95 13.67
N LYS A 858 21.14 50.96 14.17
CA LYS A 858 22.08 52.09 13.97
C LYS A 858 22.62 52.18 12.53
N LYS A 859 22.71 51.06 11.81
CA LYS A 859 23.13 51.03 10.39
C LYS A 859 22.00 51.50 9.47
N GLU A 860 20.76 51.10 9.73
CA GLU A 860 19.58 51.55 8.99
C GLU A 860 19.27 53.04 9.21
N LYS A 861 19.44 53.57 10.44
CA LYS A 861 19.36 55.03 10.71
C LYS A 861 20.50 55.85 10.09
N LYS A 862 21.67 55.26 9.79
CA LYS A 862 22.75 55.93 9.03
C LYS A 862 22.54 55.86 7.52
N SER A 863 21.87 54.83 7.02
CA SER A 863 21.48 54.70 5.61
C SER A 863 20.38 55.70 5.25
N SER A 864 19.33 55.83 6.07
CA SER A 864 18.22 56.76 5.81
C SER A 864 18.59 58.25 5.95
N LYS A 865 19.70 58.56 6.63
CA LYS A 865 20.24 59.93 6.72
C LYS A 865 21.17 60.31 5.56
N LYS A 866 21.59 59.33 4.74
CA LYS A 866 22.42 59.55 3.55
C LYS A 866 21.60 59.66 2.24
N GLU A 867 20.35 59.22 2.25
CA GLU A 867 19.38 59.40 1.15
C GLU A 867 18.54 60.69 1.27
N ARG A 868 18.79 61.51 2.30
CA ARG A 868 18.10 62.81 2.53
C ARG A 868 19.06 64.01 2.56
N LYS A 869 20.22 63.92 1.90
CA LYS A 869 21.12 65.05 1.67
C LYS A 869 21.55 65.11 0.22
#